data_AF-A0A0F4YXG7-F1
#
_entry.id   AF-A0A0F4YXG7-F1
#
_cell.length_a   1.000
_cell.length_b   1.000
_cell.length_c   1.000
_cell.angle_alpha   90.00
_cell.angle_beta   90.00
_cell.angle_gamma   90.00
#
_symmetry.space_group_name_H-M   'P 1'
#
loop_
_entity.id
_entity.type
_entity.pdbx_description
1 polymer ?
#
loop_
_entity_poly.entity_id
_entity_poly.type
_entity_poly.pdbx_seq_one_letter_code
_entity_poly.pdbx_strand_id
1 'polypeptide(L)'
;MAGSAALVASVWLAQAFGALAGPISSTTTTSSSAQFTVPAAADVGANLLANIDDPNAVNAQDVCPGYTASNVQNTESGFVATLTLAGNPCNVYGTDVESLNLTVEYQSADRLNINIVPTHVDSSNQSWYLLPENIVPKPGVDAGAQVPESDLVFSWSNEPSFNFKVLRKATGDILFSTEGSVLVYENQFIEFVSSLPENYNLYGLGERIHGLRLGNNFTATTYAADSADPIDRNIYGTHPFYLDTRYYEVDSEHGKYTLVTDNETDFSKEYLSLSHGVFLRNAHGQEVLLRPQSITWRTLGGSIDLYFYAGPTQADVTRSYQTSTVGLPAMQQYFTLGYHQCRWGYRNWSELADVVANFEKFEIPLENIWSDIDYMNEYRDFENDPVRFSYSEGAKFLDQLHKGGRHYIPIVDAAIYDPNPNNASDAYATYDRGSKDDIWLKNPDGSLYIGAVWPGYTVFTDWHHPKANDWWTNELTLWHEKVAFDGIWLDMNEVSSFCVGSCGTGNLTLNPVHPNFALPGEPGAVIYDYPEDFNVTNATAAASASAASSSQAAATATATSSSTTISYLRTTPTPGVRNVNYPPYVINHVQEGHDLSVHAVSPNATHVDGVQEYDVHNLWGYQETNATYHALLSIFPGKRPFIISRSTFAGSGRWAGHWGGDNASKWAYMFFSIPQALSFSLFGIPMFGVDTCGFNGNTDEELCNRWMQLSAFFPFYRNHNVLSAIPQEPYNWASVIEASKSAMRIRYALLPYLYTLFYLAHTTGSTVMRALAWEFPNDPSLAAVDRQFLLGPSLMVVPVLEPQVDTVKGVFPGVAQGEVWYDWYTQTVFDAKPGVNTTISAPLGHIPVFVRGGNVLPMQQPAQVTRDVRNSPWSLLVALGSDGKASGQLYVDDGESITPPASLHVDFVASNSTLFATGRGAFKDTNPLANVTVLGVPAAPSAVTLNNETVPSESVTYNSTSKVLVVNGLQSLTRDGAWSSDWVLKW
;
A
#
# COMPACT_ATOMS: atom_id res chain seq x y z
N MET A 1 -63.93 -44.89 29.75
CA MET A 1 -63.80 -46.22 29.11
C MET A 1 -63.35 -46.01 27.68
N ALA A 2 -62.24 -46.66 27.30
CA ALA A 2 -61.69 -46.98 25.97
C ALA A 2 -61.83 -45.96 24.82
N GLY A 3 -60.81 -45.58 24.06
CA GLY A 3 -59.45 -46.11 23.89
C GLY A 3 -59.04 -46.04 22.40
N SER A 4 -57.75 -45.80 22.17
CA SER A 4 -56.99 -45.90 20.90
C SER A 4 -57.01 -44.66 19.99
N ALA A 5 -55.94 -44.22 19.33
CA ALA A 5 -54.49 -44.40 19.43
C ALA A 5 -53.88 -43.46 18.35
N ALA A 6 -52.80 -42.73 18.65
CA ALA A 6 -51.69 -42.44 17.74
C ALA A 6 -50.61 -41.58 18.45
N LEU A 7 -49.38 -42.05 18.33
CA LEU A 7 -48.13 -41.68 18.99
C LEU A 7 -47.58 -40.32 18.51
N VAL A 8 -47.11 -39.41 19.39
CA VAL A 8 -45.75 -39.22 19.99
C VAL A 8 -44.76 -38.57 19.01
N ALA A 9 -43.89 -37.61 19.37
CA ALA A 9 -43.74 -36.66 20.47
C ALA A 9 -42.53 -35.78 20.14
N SER A 10 -42.50 -34.59 20.73
CA SER A 10 -41.37 -33.69 20.86
C SER A 10 -40.51 -34.01 22.10
N VAL A 11 -39.21 -33.63 22.05
CA VAL A 11 -38.38 -32.93 23.08
C VAL A 11 -36.90 -33.41 23.10
N TRP A 12 -36.05 -32.40 23.24
CA TRP A 12 -34.58 -32.28 23.31
C TRP A 12 -33.80 -33.23 24.25
N LEU A 13 -32.50 -33.46 23.97
CA LEU A 13 -31.31 -32.81 24.59
C LEU A 13 -30.06 -33.73 24.62
N ALA A 14 -28.95 -33.18 24.11
CA ALA A 14 -27.53 -33.41 24.45
C ALA A 14 -26.80 -34.75 24.21
N GLN A 15 -25.55 -34.58 23.76
CA GLN A 15 -24.37 -35.48 23.77
C GLN A 15 -24.30 -36.59 22.71
N ALA A 16 -23.50 -36.33 21.66
CA ALA A 16 -22.26 -37.06 21.36
C ALA A 16 -21.78 -36.73 19.93
N PHE A 17 -21.06 -35.62 19.75
CA PHE A 17 -20.15 -35.47 18.60
C PHE A 17 -18.74 -35.74 19.12
N GLY A 18 -18.37 -37.01 19.02
CA GLY A 18 -17.05 -37.52 19.33
C GLY A 18 -16.82 -38.79 18.52
N ALA A 19 -15.79 -38.71 17.68
CA ALA A 19 -15.05 -39.79 17.04
C ALA A 19 -15.45 -40.21 15.61
N LEU A 20 -14.42 -40.09 14.75
CA LEU A 20 -14.12 -40.86 13.53
C LEU A 20 -14.61 -40.30 12.19
N ALA A 21 -14.19 -39.08 11.86
CA ALA A 21 -13.68 -38.86 10.50
C ALA A 21 -12.26 -39.45 10.45
N GLY A 22 -12.14 -40.69 9.98
CA GLY A 22 -10.85 -41.27 9.65
C GLY A 22 -10.18 -40.45 8.53
N PRO A 23 -8.84 -40.46 8.43
CA PRO A 23 -8.16 -39.74 7.37
C PRO A 23 -8.58 -40.37 6.05
N ILE A 24 -9.35 -39.64 5.23
CA ILE A 24 -9.47 -40.00 3.82
C ILE A 24 -8.13 -39.59 3.21
N SER A 25 -7.17 -40.52 3.30
CA SER A 25 -5.99 -40.52 2.46
C SER A 25 -6.48 -40.69 1.02
N SER A 26 -6.74 -39.58 0.34
CA SER A 26 -6.78 -39.57 -1.11
C SER A 26 -5.34 -39.55 -1.59
N THR A 27 -4.69 -40.71 -1.54
CA THR A 27 -3.52 -40.99 -2.38
C THR A 27 -3.99 -41.06 -3.83
N THR A 28 -4.18 -39.90 -4.45
CA THR A 28 -3.88 -39.76 -5.87
C THR A 28 -2.36 -39.83 -5.96
N THR A 29 -1.84 -41.05 -6.11
CA THR A 29 -0.48 -41.29 -6.54
C THR A 29 -0.37 -40.78 -7.98
N THR A 30 -0.13 -39.48 -8.15
CA THR A 30 0.77 -39.04 -9.21
C THR A 30 2.14 -39.54 -8.80
N SER A 31 2.76 -40.36 -9.63
CA SER A 31 4.16 -40.71 -9.44
C SER A 31 4.98 -39.44 -9.64
N SER A 32 5.15 -38.62 -8.60
CA SER A 32 6.21 -37.62 -8.63
C SER A 32 7.51 -38.42 -8.55
N SER A 33 8.25 -38.44 -9.67
CA SER A 33 9.70 -38.59 -9.54
C SER A 33 10.16 -37.55 -8.53
N ALA A 34 11.03 -37.93 -7.59
CA ALA A 34 11.62 -36.97 -6.67
C ALA A 34 12.25 -35.84 -7.51
N GLN A 35 11.64 -34.65 -7.46
CA GLN A 35 12.16 -33.46 -8.10
C GLN A 35 13.41 -33.06 -7.34
N PHE A 36 14.46 -32.64 -8.05
CA PHE A 36 15.67 -32.18 -7.38
C PHE A 36 15.35 -30.92 -6.58
N THR A 37 15.71 -30.89 -5.30
CA THR A 37 15.58 -29.71 -4.44
C THR A 37 16.86 -28.89 -4.52
N VAL A 38 16.74 -27.59 -4.78
CA VAL A 38 17.88 -26.67 -4.71
C VAL A 38 18.56 -26.82 -3.34
N PRO A 39 19.89 -26.97 -3.26
CA PRO A 39 20.56 -27.13 -1.96
C PRO A 39 20.29 -25.94 -1.05
N ALA A 40 19.97 -26.17 0.23
CA ALA A 40 19.77 -25.11 1.23
C ALA A 40 20.96 -24.12 1.31
N ALA A 41 22.19 -24.59 1.05
CA ALA A 41 23.38 -23.75 1.00
C ALA A 41 23.36 -22.68 -0.12
N ALA A 42 22.47 -22.80 -1.11
CA ALA A 42 22.29 -21.79 -2.15
C ALA A 42 21.62 -20.51 -1.61
N ASP A 43 20.93 -20.56 -0.46
CA ASP A 43 20.30 -19.40 0.18
C ASP A 43 21.17 -18.70 1.23
N VAL A 44 22.36 -19.24 1.49
CA VAL A 44 23.16 -18.80 2.65
C VAL A 44 24.03 -17.64 2.25
N GLY A 45 23.63 -16.44 2.69
CA GLY A 45 24.36 -15.19 2.50
C GLY A 45 25.62 -15.06 3.35
N ALA A 46 26.38 -14.00 3.09
CA ALA A 46 27.44 -13.58 3.99
C ALA A 46 26.85 -13.07 5.31
N ASN A 47 27.47 -13.45 6.43
CA ASN A 47 27.09 -12.92 7.72
C ASN A 47 27.83 -11.59 7.97
N LEU A 48 27.15 -10.47 7.77
CA LEU A 48 27.64 -9.11 8.00
C LEU A 48 27.01 -8.56 9.30
N LEU A 49 27.60 -7.51 9.86
CA LEU A 49 27.03 -6.77 10.99
C LEU A 49 26.60 -5.40 10.49
N ALA A 50 25.33 -5.03 10.67
CA ALA A 50 24.84 -3.71 10.31
C ALA A 50 25.66 -2.62 11.01
N ASN A 51 26.01 -1.54 10.29
CA ASN A 51 26.89 -0.50 10.82
C ASN A 51 26.30 0.24 12.03
N ILE A 52 24.97 0.28 12.16
CA ILE A 52 24.30 0.86 13.33
C ILE A 52 24.49 0.03 14.60
N ASP A 53 24.80 -1.27 14.46
CA ASP A 53 24.98 -2.22 15.55
C ASP A 53 26.46 -2.58 15.78
N ASP A 54 27.36 -2.18 14.88
CA ASP A 54 28.80 -2.43 15.00
C ASP A 54 29.48 -1.42 15.94
N PRO A 55 29.96 -1.84 17.13
CA PRO A 55 30.64 -0.94 18.05
C PRO A 55 32.00 -0.43 17.54
N ASN A 56 32.51 -0.99 16.44
CA ASN A 56 33.73 -0.56 15.79
C ASN A 56 33.46 0.21 14.48
N ALA A 57 32.19 0.49 14.14
CA ALA A 57 31.87 1.34 13.01
C ALA A 57 32.47 2.73 13.24
N VAL A 58 33.16 3.25 12.23
CA VAL A 58 33.74 4.59 12.26
C VAL A 58 32.63 5.59 12.00
N ASN A 59 32.41 6.51 12.94
CA ASN A 59 31.48 7.61 12.71
C ASN A 59 32.07 8.59 11.67
N ALA A 60 31.51 8.60 10.47
CA ALA A 60 31.98 9.45 9.37
C ALA A 60 31.92 10.94 9.73
N GLN A 61 30.93 11.35 10.55
CA GLN A 61 30.82 12.73 11.04
C GLN A 61 32.02 13.19 11.89
N ASP A 62 32.75 12.27 12.51
CA ASP A 62 33.88 12.60 13.39
C ASP A 62 35.23 12.69 12.65
N VAL A 63 35.33 12.08 11.46
CA VAL A 63 36.61 11.88 10.76
C VAL A 63 36.68 12.51 9.38
N CYS A 64 35.54 12.78 8.75
CA CYS A 64 35.50 13.35 7.40
C CYS A 64 35.61 14.88 7.41
N PRO A 65 36.29 15.48 6.42
CA PRO A 65 36.58 16.92 6.43
C PRO A 65 35.38 17.79 6.05
N GLY A 66 34.33 17.22 5.44
CA GLY A 66 33.27 17.98 4.78
C GLY A 66 33.75 18.65 3.49
N TYR A 67 32.98 19.62 3.00
CA TYR A 67 33.24 20.32 1.73
C TYR A 67 33.35 21.83 1.94
N THR A 68 33.79 22.57 0.92
CA THR A 68 33.74 24.03 0.86
C THR A 68 33.13 24.47 -0.46
N ALA A 69 32.13 25.35 -0.41
CA ALA A 69 31.53 25.92 -1.61
C ALA A 69 32.37 27.08 -2.15
N SER A 70 32.54 27.11 -3.47
CA SER A 70 33.23 28.15 -4.24
C SER A 70 32.57 28.34 -5.60
N ASN A 71 33.05 29.31 -6.40
CA ASN A 71 32.57 29.56 -7.76
C ASN A 71 31.04 29.74 -7.88
N VAL A 72 30.42 30.41 -6.91
CA VAL A 72 28.97 30.62 -6.86
C VAL A 72 28.53 31.52 -8.02
N GLN A 73 27.61 31.01 -8.84
CA GLN A 73 27.05 31.70 -9.99
C GLN A 73 25.52 31.69 -9.91
N ASN A 74 24.91 32.87 -9.85
CA ASN A 74 23.46 32.98 -9.85
C ASN A 74 22.89 32.57 -11.21
N THR A 75 21.80 31.81 -11.18
CA THR A 75 20.96 31.49 -12.33
C THR A 75 19.68 32.32 -12.27
N GLU A 76 18.77 32.16 -13.24
CA GLU A 76 17.47 32.84 -13.22
C GLU A 76 16.61 32.40 -12.03
N SER A 77 16.66 31.11 -11.69
CA SER A 77 15.83 30.46 -10.68
C SER A 77 16.61 30.06 -9.42
N GLY A 78 17.85 30.51 -9.22
CA GLY A 78 18.66 30.12 -8.06
C GLY A 78 20.15 30.35 -8.27
N PHE A 79 20.98 29.33 -8.00
CA PHE A 79 22.42 29.40 -8.26
C PHE A 79 23.07 28.03 -8.40
N VAL A 80 24.27 28.00 -8.98
CA VAL A 80 25.17 26.85 -8.99
C VAL A 80 26.47 27.17 -8.27
N ALA A 81 27.13 26.17 -7.69
CA ALA A 81 28.42 26.30 -7.03
C ALA A 81 29.25 25.02 -7.15
N THR A 82 30.56 25.13 -6.96
CA THR A 82 31.46 23.97 -6.84
C THR A 82 31.69 23.68 -5.36
N LEU A 83 31.48 22.44 -4.93
CA LEU A 83 31.88 21.98 -3.60
C LEU A 83 33.19 21.20 -3.71
N THR A 84 34.25 21.68 -3.06
CA THR A 84 35.55 21.00 -3.03
C THR A 84 35.81 20.44 -1.63
N LEU A 85 36.32 19.21 -1.56
CA LEU A 85 36.65 18.55 -0.30
C LEU A 85 37.51 19.46 0.60
N ALA A 86 37.09 19.70 1.84
CA ALA A 86 37.66 20.73 2.71
C ALA A 86 39.00 20.33 3.35
N GLY A 87 39.46 19.10 3.15
CA GLY A 87 40.65 18.53 3.77
C GLY A 87 41.06 17.21 3.13
N ASN A 88 41.88 16.44 3.83
CA ASN A 88 42.29 15.12 3.35
C ASN A 88 41.08 14.17 3.31
N PRO A 89 40.97 13.32 2.29
CA PRO A 89 39.89 12.34 2.19
C PRO A 89 39.94 11.36 3.36
N CYS A 90 38.79 11.11 3.98
CA CYS A 90 38.61 10.18 5.09
C CYS A 90 38.48 8.73 4.59
N ASN A 91 37.88 8.52 3.41
CA ASN A 91 37.66 7.22 2.77
C ASN A 91 37.17 6.15 3.74
N VAL A 92 36.12 6.46 4.50
CA VAL A 92 35.63 5.64 5.61
C VAL A 92 34.87 4.43 5.10
N TYR A 93 33.92 4.67 4.19
CA TYR A 93 33.01 3.67 3.65
C TYR A 93 33.02 3.59 2.12
N GLY A 94 33.86 4.40 1.49
CA GLY A 94 34.11 4.47 0.06
C GLY A 94 35.33 5.32 -0.22
N THR A 95 35.46 5.80 -1.46
CA THR A 95 36.45 6.80 -1.86
C THR A 95 35.78 8.17 -1.93
N ASP A 96 36.30 9.17 -1.20
CA ASP A 96 35.77 10.54 -1.23
C ASP A 96 35.80 11.14 -2.65
N VAL A 97 34.78 11.91 -2.97
CA VAL A 97 34.69 12.63 -4.25
C VAL A 97 35.28 14.02 -4.11
N GLU A 98 36.43 14.30 -4.75
CA GLU A 98 37.17 15.56 -4.56
C GLU A 98 36.37 16.83 -4.90
N SER A 99 35.52 16.77 -5.94
CA SER A 99 34.77 17.92 -6.45
C SER A 99 33.33 17.56 -6.83
N LEU A 100 32.36 18.29 -6.28
CA LEU A 100 30.92 18.17 -6.56
C LEU A 100 30.38 19.46 -7.18
N ASN A 101 29.31 19.33 -7.98
CA ASN A 101 28.46 20.43 -8.41
C ASN A 101 27.26 20.51 -7.46
N LEU A 102 27.02 21.71 -6.93
CA LEU A 102 25.79 22.07 -6.23
C LEU A 102 24.92 22.91 -7.18
N THR A 103 23.67 22.51 -7.33
CA THR A 103 22.62 23.27 -7.99
C THR A 103 21.49 23.51 -6.99
N VAL A 104 21.11 24.77 -6.81
CA VAL A 104 19.93 25.17 -6.01
C VAL A 104 18.95 25.85 -6.94
N GLU A 105 17.75 25.30 -7.06
CA GLU A 105 16.71 25.78 -7.95
C GLU A 105 15.39 25.99 -7.21
N TYR A 106 14.90 27.22 -7.20
CA TYR A 106 13.56 27.58 -6.79
C TYR A 106 12.62 27.26 -7.94
N GLN A 107 12.01 26.08 -7.89
CA GLN A 107 11.27 25.50 -9.00
C GLN A 107 9.83 26.03 -9.09
N SER A 108 9.23 26.40 -7.96
CA SER A 108 7.93 27.08 -7.89
C SER A 108 7.88 27.92 -6.62
N ALA A 109 6.75 28.59 -6.35
CA ALA A 109 6.56 29.30 -5.08
C ALA A 109 6.75 28.35 -3.88
N ASP A 110 6.21 27.13 -3.97
CA ASP A 110 6.17 26.14 -2.91
C ASP A 110 7.23 25.02 -3.02
N ARG A 111 8.10 25.02 -4.06
CA ARG A 111 9.07 23.94 -4.33
C ARG A 111 10.50 24.47 -4.51
N LEU A 112 11.43 23.87 -3.75
CA LEU A 112 12.88 24.11 -3.85
C LEU A 112 13.59 22.78 -4.10
N ASN A 113 14.48 22.74 -5.09
CA ASN A 113 15.40 21.63 -5.32
C ASN A 113 16.82 21.98 -4.89
N ILE A 114 17.49 21.01 -4.27
CA ILE A 114 18.91 21.03 -3.96
C ILE A 114 19.52 19.75 -4.54
N ASN A 115 20.36 19.92 -5.55
CA ASN A 115 21.03 18.82 -6.24
C ASN A 115 22.55 18.89 -6.04
N ILE A 116 23.14 17.84 -5.49
CA ILE A 116 24.58 17.68 -5.32
C ILE A 116 25.01 16.38 -6.00
N VAL A 117 25.90 16.52 -6.98
CA VAL A 117 26.41 15.41 -7.81
C VAL A 117 27.91 15.59 -8.08
N PRO A 118 28.67 14.54 -8.44
CA PRO A 118 30.07 14.70 -8.80
C PRO A 118 30.28 15.58 -10.04
N THR A 119 31.38 16.35 -10.08
CA THR A 119 31.67 17.28 -11.17
C THR A 119 32.04 16.58 -12.48
N HIS A 120 32.63 15.38 -12.40
CA HIS A 120 33.21 14.64 -13.52
C HIS A 120 32.63 13.23 -13.63
N VAL A 121 31.32 13.14 -13.90
CA VAL A 121 30.67 11.90 -14.32
C VAL A 121 30.51 11.92 -15.83
N ASP A 122 31.29 11.09 -16.52
CA ASP A 122 31.11 10.81 -17.93
C ASP A 122 31.18 9.30 -18.18
N SER A 123 30.96 8.88 -19.42
CA SER A 123 30.97 7.47 -19.81
C SER A 123 32.31 6.77 -19.54
N SER A 124 33.41 7.50 -19.32
CA SER A 124 34.73 6.95 -19.01
C SER A 124 34.99 6.73 -17.51
N ASN A 125 34.12 7.22 -16.63
CA ASN A 125 34.20 7.07 -15.16
C ASN A 125 32.87 6.52 -14.58
N GLN A 126 32.27 5.56 -15.28
CA GLN A 126 30.89 5.07 -15.15
C GLN A 126 30.55 4.33 -13.84
N SER A 127 31.43 4.34 -12.83
CA SER A 127 31.12 3.75 -11.52
C SER A 127 30.11 4.55 -10.70
N TRP A 128 29.72 5.74 -11.17
CA TRP A 128 28.74 6.60 -10.51
C TRP A 128 27.40 6.55 -11.25
N TYR A 129 26.35 6.05 -10.58
CA TYR A 129 25.00 6.04 -11.13
C TYR A 129 24.22 7.28 -10.68
N LEU A 130 23.84 8.12 -11.64
CA LEU A 130 22.88 9.20 -11.42
C LEU A 130 21.53 8.74 -11.94
N LEU A 131 20.53 8.73 -11.07
CA LEU A 131 19.18 8.28 -11.41
C LEU A 131 18.62 9.08 -12.60
N PRO A 132 18.35 8.44 -13.77
CA PRO A 132 17.89 9.12 -14.96
C PRO A 132 16.47 9.70 -14.84
N GLU A 133 16.24 10.89 -15.39
CA GLU A 133 14.93 11.57 -15.33
C GLU A 133 13.83 10.86 -16.13
N ASN A 134 14.20 10.04 -17.12
CA ASN A 134 13.26 9.27 -17.91
C ASN A 134 12.77 8.00 -17.19
N ILE A 135 13.48 7.55 -16.14
CA ILE A 135 13.05 6.44 -15.29
C ILE A 135 12.22 7.01 -14.13
N VAL A 136 12.83 7.86 -13.30
CA VAL A 136 12.14 8.57 -12.20
C VAL A 136 12.11 10.06 -12.53
N PRO A 137 10.93 10.66 -12.81
CA PRO A 137 10.85 12.06 -13.23
C PRO A 137 11.51 13.06 -12.27
N LYS A 138 12.03 14.15 -12.84
CA LYS A 138 12.44 15.35 -12.10
C LYS A 138 11.44 16.47 -12.37
N PRO A 139 10.94 17.17 -11.33
CA PRO A 139 10.19 18.41 -11.50
C PRO A 139 10.99 19.45 -12.27
N GLY A 140 10.32 20.12 -13.22
CA GLY A 140 10.87 21.30 -13.89
C GLY A 140 10.70 22.58 -13.06
N VAL A 141 11.29 23.68 -13.57
CA VAL A 141 11.06 25.04 -13.07
C VAL A 141 9.78 25.59 -13.72
N ASP A 142 8.81 26.00 -12.91
CA ASP A 142 7.53 26.55 -13.35
C ASP A 142 7.75 27.92 -14.04
N ALA A 143 6.86 28.26 -14.99
CA ALA A 143 6.93 29.53 -15.69
C ALA A 143 6.76 30.71 -14.72
N GLY A 144 7.77 31.58 -14.65
CA GLY A 144 7.77 32.74 -13.75
C GLY A 144 8.24 32.45 -12.32
N ALA A 145 8.74 31.24 -12.04
CA ALA A 145 9.41 30.96 -10.78
C ALA A 145 10.64 31.86 -10.60
N GLN A 146 10.67 32.62 -9.51
CA GLN A 146 11.75 33.51 -9.16
C GLN A 146 12.04 33.40 -7.67
N VAL A 147 13.30 33.58 -7.28
CA VAL A 147 13.73 33.51 -5.87
C VAL A 147 12.87 34.38 -4.92
N PRO A 148 12.51 35.64 -5.25
CA PRO A 148 11.71 36.47 -4.36
C PRO A 148 10.27 36.00 -4.15
N GLU A 149 9.75 35.15 -5.04
CA GLU A 149 8.38 34.63 -5.00
C GLU A 149 8.27 33.29 -4.24
N SER A 150 9.41 32.67 -3.87
CA SER A 150 9.37 31.43 -3.11
C SER A 150 8.93 31.63 -1.65
N ASP A 151 8.19 30.65 -1.14
CA ASP A 151 7.85 30.44 0.27
C ASP A 151 8.99 29.81 1.07
N LEU A 152 10.03 29.36 0.39
CA LEU A 152 11.23 28.77 0.96
C LEU A 152 12.41 29.72 0.81
N VAL A 153 13.36 29.64 1.74
CA VAL A 153 14.62 30.38 1.69
C VAL A 153 15.77 29.41 1.87
N PHE A 154 16.67 29.36 0.91
CA PHE A 154 17.94 28.66 1.02
C PHE A 154 19.03 29.60 1.55
N SER A 155 19.79 29.15 2.55
CA SER A 155 21.00 29.83 3.02
C SER A 155 22.13 28.82 3.23
N TRP A 156 23.38 29.24 3.11
CA TRP A 156 24.54 28.37 3.27
C TRP A 156 25.73 29.11 3.89
N SER A 157 26.67 28.34 4.43
CA SER A 157 27.92 28.82 5.03
C SER A 157 29.05 27.82 4.77
N ASN A 158 30.30 28.28 4.79
CA ASN A 158 31.50 27.43 4.79
C ASN A 158 32.10 27.26 6.20
N GLU A 159 31.44 27.76 7.25
CA GLU A 159 31.95 27.72 8.62
C GLU A 159 31.27 26.60 9.44
N PRO A 160 32.01 25.63 10.01
CA PRO A 160 33.44 25.34 9.77
C PRO A 160 33.69 24.59 8.45
N SER A 161 32.64 24.04 7.84
CA SER A 161 32.63 23.49 6.47
C SER A 161 31.28 23.81 5.82
N PHE A 162 31.10 23.45 4.54
CA PHE A 162 29.87 23.67 3.78
C PHE A 162 28.66 23.09 4.52
N ASN A 163 27.74 23.96 4.87
CA ASN A 163 26.44 23.62 5.44
C ASN A 163 25.36 24.51 4.83
N PHE A 164 24.12 24.03 4.85
CA PHE A 164 22.98 24.77 4.34
C PHE A 164 21.75 24.63 5.22
N LYS A 165 20.82 25.57 5.05
CA LYS A 165 19.51 25.60 5.70
C LYS A 165 18.43 25.91 4.68
N VAL A 166 17.28 25.28 4.86
CA VAL A 166 16.02 25.63 4.20
C VAL A 166 15.07 26.14 5.25
N LEU A 167 14.57 27.35 5.05
CA LEU A 167 13.66 28.01 5.98
C LEU A 167 12.30 28.26 5.32
N ARG A 168 11.25 28.25 6.12
CA ARG A 168 9.94 28.78 5.74
C ARG A 168 9.99 30.31 5.80
N LYS A 169 9.78 30.98 4.68
CA LYS A 169 9.87 32.45 4.58
C LYS A 169 8.85 33.16 5.48
N ALA A 170 7.63 32.64 5.55
CA ALA A 170 6.54 33.29 6.27
C ALA A 170 6.76 33.34 7.80
N THR A 171 7.44 32.34 8.38
CA THR A 171 7.63 32.23 9.84
C THR A 171 9.09 32.38 10.28
N GLY A 172 10.04 32.17 9.37
CA GLY A 172 11.47 32.07 9.69
C GLY A 172 11.89 30.72 10.26
N ASP A 173 11.00 29.73 10.30
CA ASP A 173 11.32 28.40 10.85
C ASP A 173 12.33 27.67 9.97
N ILE A 174 13.32 27.05 10.62
CA ILE A 174 14.29 26.20 9.96
C ILE A 174 13.65 24.82 9.74
N LEU A 175 13.35 24.50 8.48
CA LEU A 175 12.74 23.23 8.09
C LEU A 175 13.77 22.12 7.99
N PHE A 176 14.96 22.47 7.47
CA PHE A 176 16.08 21.56 7.27
C PHE A 176 17.39 22.32 7.48
N SER A 177 18.35 21.73 8.19
CA SER A 177 19.64 22.39 8.46
C SER A 177 20.75 21.38 8.68
N THR A 178 21.79 21.46 7.84
CA THR A 178 23.02 20.68 7.99
C THR A 178 24.09 21.40 8.82
N GLU A 179 23.76 22.52 9.45
CA GLU A 179 24.68 23.21 10.36
C GLU A 179 25.06 22.30 11.54
N GLY A 180 26.36 22.26 11.87
CA GLY A 180 26.89 21.43 12.94
C GLY A 180 27.20 19.97 12.54
N SER A 181 26.94 19.59 11.28
CA SER A 181 27.36 18.31 10.71
C SER A 181 28.32 18.52 9.53
N VAL A 182 28.94 17.44 9.06
CA VAL A 182 29.76 17.45 7.83
C VAL A 182 29.03 16.68 6.74
N LEU A 183 29.00 17.25 5.54
CA LEU A 183 28.55 16.55 4.35
C LEU A 183 29.59 15.50 3.96
N VAL A 184 29.22 14.22 3.98
CA VAL A 184 30.07 13.11 3.54
C VAL A 184 29.57 12.62 2.18
N TYR A 185 30.47 12.50 1.21
CA TYR A 185 30.12 12.12 -0.15
C TYR A 185 31.25 11.27 -0.75
N GLU A 186 31.06 9.96 -0.67
CA GLU A 186 31.99 8.93 -1.13
C GLU A 186 31.33 8.06 -2.22
N ASN A 187 32.15 7.27 -2.92
CA ASN A 187 31.69 6.50 -4.07
C ASN A 187 30.66 5.36 -3.76
N GLN A 188 30.48 4.99 -2.49
CA GLN A 188 29.52 3.98 -2.00
C GLN A 188 28.87 4.37 -0.67
N PHE A 189 28.99 5.64 -0.27
CA PHE A 189 28.44 6.14 0.97
C PHE A 189 28.23 7.64 0.90
N ILE A 190 27.00 8.08 1.14
CA ILE A 190 26.66 9.49 1.27
C ILE A 190 25.99 9.67 2.62
N GLU A 191 26.44 10.64 3.42
CA GLU A 191 25.81 10.97 4.69
C GLU A 191 25.60 12.48 4.83
N PHE A 192 24.40 12.85 5.24
CA PHE A 192 24.09 14.22 5.66
C PHE A 192 23.05 14.20 6.78
N VAL A 193 23.19 15.14 7.71
CA VAL A 193 22.36 15.25 8.91
C VAL A 193 21.55 16.54 8.85
N SER A 194 20.26 16.47 9.16
CA SER A 194 19.45 17.66 9.45
C SER A 194 19.05 17.70 10.92
N SER A 195 19.23 18.85 11.56
CA SER A 195 18.62 19.12 12.87
C SER A 195 17.09 19.17 12.75
N LEU A 196 16.40 18.66 13.77
CA LEU A 196 14.94 18.70 13.92
C LEU A 196 14.59 19.22 15.33
N PRO A 197 13.42 19.85 15.50
CA PRO A 197 12.94 20.22 16.83
C PRO A 197 12.69 18.96 17.69
N GLU A 198 12.76 19.09 19.02
CA GLU A 198 12.36 17.97 19.89
C GLU A 198 10.92 17.55 19.63
N ASN A 199 10.65 16.25 19.74
CA ASN A 199 9.33 15.65 19.56
C ASN A 199 8.65 16.00 18.22
N TYR A 200 9.44 16.09 17.14
CA TYR A 200 8.93 16.27 15.78
C TYR A 200 7.88 15.23 15.37
N ASN A 201 7.10 15.55 14.32
CA ASN A 201 6.04 14.67 13.80
C ASN A 201 6.36 14.30 12.35
N LEU A 202 7.16 13.24 12.19
CA LEU A 202 7.47 12.69 10.88
C LEU A 202 6.54 11.53 10.50
N TYR A 203 6.15 11.53 9.22
CA TYR A 203 5.32 10.52 8.57
C TYR A 203 5.92 10.18 7.20
N GLY A 204 5.89 8.91 6.79
CA GLY A 204 6.41 8.47 5.49
C GLY A 204 7.59 7.51 5.64
N LEU A 205 8.60 7.64 4.76
CA LEU A 205 9.77 6.75 4.69
C LEU A 205 9.33 5.29 4.68
N GLY A 206 8.58 4.88 3.66
CA GLY A 206 8.11 3.50 3.50
C GLY A 206 9.05 2.65 2.64
N GLU A 207 8.89 1.33 2.58
CA GLU A 207 7.83 0.53 3.22
C GLU A 207 8.32 -0.21 4.48
N ARG A 208 7.44 -0.38 5.47
CA ARG A 208 7.64 -1.15 6.72
C ARG A 208 6.34 -1.31 7.49
N ILE A 209 6.26 -2.31 8.37
CA ILE A 209 5.22 -2.42 9.38
C ILE A 209 5.61 -1.57 10.61
N HIS A 210 4.99 -0.39 10.75
CA HIS A 210 5.25 0.57 11.83
C HIS A 210 4.00 1.44 12.12
N GLY A 211 4.03 2.23 13.19
CA GLY A 211 3.03 3.28 13.42
C GLY A 211 3.10 4.39 12.37
N LEU A 212 2.02 5.16 12.19
CA LEU A 212 1.99 6.22 11.17
C LEU A 212 3.00 7.33 11.49
N ARG A 213 3.01 7.78 12.75
CA ARG A 213 4.04 8.70 13.27
C ARG A 213 5.29 7.89 13.60
N LEU A 214 6.40 8.19 12.94
CA LEU A 214 7.65 7.40 13.00
C LEU A 214 8.39 7.45 14.35
N GLY A 215 7.97 8.34 15.26
CA GLY A 215 8.70 8.61 16.49
C GLY A 215 10.05 9.29 16.24
N ASN A 216 10.93 9.25 17.24
CA ASN A 216 12.22 9.95 17.24
C ASN A 216 13.41 9.08 17.70
N ASN A 217 13.23 7.76 17.70
CA ASN A 217 14.26 6.77 17.99
C ASN A 217 14.02 5.52 17.13
N PHE A 218 14.19 5.70 15.83
CA PHE A 218 13.89 4.68 14.83
C PHE A 218 14.96 4.70 13.73
N THR A 219 15.18 3.57 13.08
CA THR A 219 16.04 3.49 11.90
C THR A 219 15.22 2.94 10.74
N ALA A 220 14.97 3.81 9.77
CA ALA A 220 14.19 3.55 8.58
C ALA A 220 15.11 3.05 7.45
N THR A 221 15.36 1.73 7.38
CA THR A 221 16.08 1.10 6.25
C THR A 221 15.18 1.03 5.01
N THR A 222 15.71 1.25 3.81
CA THR A 222 15.00 1.03 2.54
C THR A 222 15.89 0.25 1.57
N TYR A 223 15.44 -0.96 1.24
CA TYR A 223 15.93 -1.82 0.17
C TYR A 223 14.80 -2.82 -0.08
N ALA A 224 14.24 -2.85 -1.29
CA ALA A 224 13.11 -3.70 -1.64
C ALA A 224 13.46 -5.15 -1.30
N ALA A 225 12.64 -5.81 -0.48
CA ALA A 225 12.96 -7.09 0.10
C ALA A 225 11.73 -7.99 0.19
N ASP A 226 11.89 -9.21 -0.30
CA ASP A 226 10.93 -10.29 -0.13
C ASP A 226 11.05 -10.83 1.30
N SER A 227 10.24 -10.25 2.20
CA SER A 227 10.22 -10.64 3.62
C SER A 227 8.82 -10.47 4.16
N ALA A 228 8.31 -11.49 4.85
CA ALA A 228 6.93 -11.56 5.34
C ALA A 228 6.66 -10.62 6.53
N ASP A 229 6.55 -9.33 6.23
CA ASP A 229 6.10 -8.25 7.11
C ASP A 229 6.77 -8.14 8.50
N PRO A 230 8.10 -8.30 8.65
CA PRO A 230 8.74 -8.04 9.93
C PRO A 230 8.52 -6.59 10.41
N ILE A 231 8.04 -6.45 11.64
CA ILE A 231 7.84 -5.15 12.30
C ILE A 231 9.17 -4.38 12.34
N ASP A 232 9.11 -3.09 11.99
CA ASP A 232 10.22 -2.15 12.05
C ASP A 232 11.40 -2.44 11.09
N ARG A 233 11.22 -3.29 10.06
CA ARG A 233 12.25 -3.62 9.05
C ARG A 233 11.78 -3.26 7.63
N ASN A 234 12.74 -3.19 6.70
CA ASN A 234 12.45 -2.94 5.28
C ASN A 234 11.77 -4.17 4.64
N ILE A 235 10.80 -3.91 3.76
CA ILE A 235 10.04 -4.91 3.00
C ILE A 235 10.00 -4.49 1.52
N TYR A 236 8.88 -4.66 0.82
CA TYR A 236 8.76 -4.68 -0.63
C TYR A 236 9.05 -3.35 -1.35
N GLY A 237 8.56 -2.22 -0.79
CA GLY A 237 8.67 -0.91 -1.44
C GLY A 237 9.71 0.06 -0.84
N THR A 238 10.10 1.05 -1.64
CA THR A 238 11.02 2.14 -1.23
C THR A 238 10.44 3.53 -1.58
N HIS A 239 10.14 4.31 -0.54
CA HIS A 239 9.53 5.65 -0.63
C HIS A 239 10.31 6.66 0.22
N PRO A 240 11.42 7.23 -0.29
CA PRO A 240 12.29 8.18 0.43
C PRO A 240 11.67 9.59 0.51
N PHE A 241 10.42 9.66 0.95
CA PHE A 241 9.65 10.88 1.18
C PHE A 241 9.18 10.92 2.63
N TYR A 242 9.31 12.06 3.29
CA TYR A 242 8.64 12.32 4.57
C TYR A 242 7.84 13.62 4.57
N LEU A 243 6.80 13.64 5.39
CA LEU A 243 6.04 14.82 5.80
C LEU A 243 6.40 15.16 7.25
N ASP A 244 6.77 16.41 7.53
CA ASP A 244 6.93 16.94 8.89
C ASP A 244 5.80 17.93 9.17
N THR A 245 5.02 17.68 10.23
CA THR A 245 3.98 18.58 10.73
C THR A 245 4.41 19.22 12.05
N ARG A 246 4.50 20.55 12.06
CA ARG A 246 4.85 21.32 13.26
C ARG A 246 3.63 22.05 13.79
N TYR A 247 3.49 22.06 15.11
CA TYR A 247 2.39 22.71 15.81
C TYR A 247 2.91 23.94 16.53
N TYR A 248 2.15 25.03 16.47
CA TYR A 248 2.47 26.29 17.11
C TYR A 248 1.32 26.71 17.98
N GLU A 249 1.60 27.03 19.24
CA GLU A 249 0.67 27.73 20.10
C GLU A 249 0.49 29.16 19.59
N VAL A 250 -0.77 29.60 19.49
CA VAL A 250 -1.15 30.92 19.01
C VAL A 250 -1.41 31.85 20.20
N ASP A 251 -0.55 32.85 20.38
CA ASP A 251 -0.84 33.98 21.27
C ASP A 251 -1.69 35.00 20.49
N SER A 252 -3.00 34.93 20.66
CA SER A 252 -3.97 35.79 19.98
C SER A 252 -3.91 37.26 20.43
N GLU A 253 -3.32 37.56 21.59
CA GLU A 253 -3.17 38.94 22.09
C GLU A 253 -1.98 39.66 21.44
N HIS A 254 -0.89 38.94 21.16
CA HIS A 254 0.36 39.52 20.63
C HIS A 254 0.70 39.09 19.20
N GLY A 255 -0.07 38.18 18.60
CA GLY A 255 0.16 37.64 17.26
C GLY A 255 1.43 36.81 17.13
N LYS A 256 1.91 36.22 18.24
CA LYS A 256 3.14 35.44 18.30
C LYS A 256 2.83 33.94 18.19
N TYR A 257 3.62 33.23 17.40
CA TYR A 257 3.61 31.77 17.31
C TYR A 257 4.77 31.20 18.12
N THR A 258 4.51 30.18 18.94
CA THR A 258 5.55 29.44 19.67
C THR A 258 5.47 27.98 19.32
N LEU A 259 6.56 27.40 18.80
CA LEU A 259 6.62 25.99 18.45
C LEU A 259 6.35 25.12 19.69
N VAL A 260 5.45 24.16 19.55
CA VAL A 260 5.16 23.15 20.56
C VAL A 260 6.22 22.05 20.47
N THR A 261 6.97 21.87 21.55
CA THR A 261 7.97 20.80 21.69
C THR A 261 7.61 19.80 22.78
N ASP A 262 6.51 20.03 23.51
CA ASP A 262 6.02 19.12 24.56
C ASP A 262 5.08 18.06 23.97
N ASN A 263 5.00 16.90 24.62
CA ASN A 263 4.14 15.79 24.20
C ASN A 263 2.68 15.91 24.68
N GLU A 264 2.39 16.84 25.58
CA GLU A 264 1.03 17.04 26.11
C GLU A 264 0.34 18.19 25.40
N THR A 265 -0.92 17.95 25.00
CA THR A 265 -1.78 18.99 24.39
C THR A 265 -2.60 19.67 25.48
N ASP A 266 -2.46 20.98 25.62
CA ASP A 266 -3.37 21.80 26.43
C ASP A 266 -4.58 22.21 25.58
N PHE A 267 -5.72 21.53 25.80
CA PHE A 267 -6.98 21.78 25.08
C PHE A 267 -7.62 23.15 25.37
N SER A 268 -7.09 23.94 26.31
CA SER A 268 -7.53 25.31 26.54
C SER A 268 -6.89 26.33 25.59
N LYS A 269 -5.89 25.91 24.81
CA LYS A 269 -5.13 26.77 23.90
C LYS A 269 -5.54 26.58 22.45
N GLU A 270 -5.24 27.59 21.64
CA GLU A 270 -5.37 27.53 20.19
C GLU A 270 -4.03 27.17 19.55
N TYR A 271 -4.06 26.29 18.57
CA TYR A 271 -2.88 25.87 17.81
C TYR A 271 -3.07 26.11 16.32
N LEU A 272 -1.94 26.29 15.64
CA LEU A 272 -1.82 26.30 14.20
C LEU A 272 -0.79 25.24 13.82
N SER A 273 -1.09 24.40 12.83
CA SER A 273 -0.06 23.54 12.24
C SER A 273 0.45 24.07 10.91
N LEU A 274 1.72 23.77 10.65
CA LEU A 274 2.39 24.00 9.38
C LEU A 274 3.16 22.73 9.01
N SER A 275 2.81 22.13 7.88
CA SER A 275 3.46 20.95 7.32
C SER A 275 4.44 21.32 6.20
N HIS A 276 5.47 20.51 6.01
CA HIS A 276 6.31 20.52 4.81
C HIS A 276 6.70 19.09 4.43
N GLY A 277 7.10 18.89 3.17
CA GLY A 277 7.57 17.60 2.68
C GLY A 277 9.03 17.65 2.24
N VAL A 278 9.74 16.53 2.38
CA VAL A 278 11.08 16.33 1.82
C VAL A 278 11.12 15.01 1.08
N PHE A 279 11.53 15.04 -0.18
CA PHE A 279 11.77 13.86 -1.01
C PHE A 279 13.24 13.79 -1.40
N LEU A 280 13.90 12.66 -1.16
CA LEU A 280 15.23 12.37 -1.69
C LEU A 280 15.09 11.48 -2.93
N ARG A 281 15.33 12.05 -4.11
CA ARG A 281 15.30 11.31 -5.37
C ARG A 281 16.58 10.47 -5.54
N ASN A 282 16.59 9.30 -4.89
CA ASN A 282 17.70 8.35 -4.89
C ASN A 282 17.15 6.91 -4.84
N ALA A 283 17.69 6.02 -5.67
CA ALA A 283 17.21 4.64 -5.81
C ALA A 283 18.10 3.60 -5.09
N HIS A 284 19.28 3.98 -4.61
CA HIS A 284 20.18 3.08 -3.88
C HIS A 284 19.53 2.61 -2.57
N GLY A 285 20.07 1.53 -2.00
CA GLY A 285 19.79 1.15 -0.61
C GLY A 285 20.12 2.30 0.34
N GLN A 286 19.25 2.55 1.32
CA GLN A 286 19.37 3.67 2.26
C GLN A 286 19.04 3.25 3.68
N GLU A 287 19.52 4.07 4.61
CA GLU A 287 19.21 3.99 6.03
C GLU A 287 19.00 5.41 6.56
N VAL A 288 17.80 5.68 7.09
CA VAL A 288 17.42 6.99 7.62
C VAL A 288 17.26 6.91 9.13
N LEU A 289 18.16 7.55 9.88
CA LEU A 289 18.21 7.46 11.33
C LEU A 289 17.44 8.63 11.94
N LEU A 290 16.36 8.32 12.64
CA LEU A 290 15.56 9.26 13.41
C LEU A 290 16.06 9.28 14.86
N ARG A 291 16.53 10.43 15.32
CA ARG A 291 17.03 10.67 16.68
C ARG A 291 16.25 11.83 17.31
N PRO A 292 16.30 12.04 18.64
CA PRO A 292 15.44 13.01 19.32
C PRO A 292 15.40 14.43 18.74
N GLN A 293 16.50 14.88 18.13
CA GLN A 293 16.68 16.23 17.58
C GLN A 293 17.31 16.22 16.17
N SER A 294 17.33 15.07 15.48
CA SER A 294 17.94 15.01 14.15
C SER A 294 17.41 13.86 13.30
N ILE A 295 17.57 14.04 11.99
CA ILE A 295 17.43 13.00 10.98
C ILE A 295 18.74 12.88 10.21
N THR A 296 19.27 11.67 10.09
CA THR A 296 20.48 11.40 9.31
C THR A 296 20.13 10.52 8.13
N TRP A 297 20.49 10.96 6.93
CA TRP A 297 20.34 10.17 5.71
C TRP A 297 21.66 9.49 5.39
N ARG A 298 21.63 8.18 5.18
CA ARG A 298 22.76 7.38 4.70
C ARG A 298 22.35 6.63 3.46
N THR A 299 23.04 6.83 2.34
CA THR A 299 22.77 6.10 1.10
C THR A 299 24.01 5.35 0.65
N LEU A 300 23.80 4.18 0.03
CA LEU A 300 24.86 3.35 -0.53
C LEU A 300 25.43 3.90 -1.86
N GLY A 301 24.99 5.08 -2.29
CA GLY A 301 25.44 5.72 -3.53
C GLY A 301 24.45 6.76 -4.04
N GLY A 302 24.61 7.16 -5.31
CA GLY A 302 23.62 7.93 -6.04
C GLY A 302 23.85 9.43 -6.03
N SER A 303 22.89 10.21 -5.54
CA SER A 303 23.00 11.66 -5.44
C SER A 303 22.24 12.20 -4.25
N ILE A 304 22.58 13.41 -3.82
CA ILE A 304 21.70 14.20 -2.96
C ILE A 304 20.83 15.04 -3.89
N ASP A 305 19.63 14.57 -4.19
CA ASP A 305 18.66 15.25 -5.05
C ASP A 305 17.38 15.50 -4.23
N LEU A 306 17.43 16.53 -3.40
CA LEU A 306 16.41 16.85 -2.40
C LEU A 306 15.37 17.81 -2.98
N TYR A 307 14.10 17.50 -2.77
CA TYR A 307 12.97 18.36 -3.09
C TYR A 307 12.22 18.72 -1.81
N PHE A 308 12.03 20.01 -1.60
CA PHE A 308 11.29 20.56 -0.47
C PHE A 308 9.95 21.10 -0.96
N TYR A 309 8.87 20.72 -0.27
CA TYR A 309 7.52 21.20 -0.54
C TYR A 309 7.02 22.00 0.66
N ALA A 310 6.69 23.26 0.44
CA ALA A 310 6.45 24.22 1.52
C ALA A 310 5.16 23.94 2.32
N GLY A 311 4.12 23.36 1.73
CA GLY A 311 2.80 23.23 2.37
C GLY A 311 1.96 24.50 2.21
N PRO A 312 1.18 24.96 3.21
CA PRO A 312 1.37 24.70 4.65
C PRO A 312 0.55 23.53 5.21
N THR A 313 -0.35 22.92 4.44
CA THR A 313 -1.12 21.74 4.91
C THR A 313 -0.56 20.45 4.33
N GLN A 314 -0.87 19.31 4.95
CA GLN A 314 -0.54 18.00 4.38
C GLN A 314 -1.07 17.85 2.95
N ALA A 315 -2.30 18.29 2.68
CA ALA A 315 -2.91 18.21 1.36
C ALA A 315 -2.17 19.03 0.29
N ASP A 316 -1.64 20.20 0.67
CA ASP A 316 -0.84 21.04 -0.25
C ASP A 316 0.52 20.40 -0.54
N VAL A 317 1.17 19.83 0.50
CA VAL A 317 2.43 19.09 0.34
C VAL A 317 2.24 17.91 -0.62
N THR A 318 1.25 17.05 -0.40
CA THR A 318 1.05 15.87 -1.25
C THR A 318 0.59 16.23 -2.65
N ARG A 319 -0.23 17.26 -2.81
CA ARG A 319 -0.60 17.76 -4.15
C ARG A 319 0.64 18.20 -4.90
N SER A 320 1.50 19.01 -4.30
CA SER A 320 2.73 19.50 -4.93
C SER A 320 3.66 18.34 -5.29
N TYR A 321 3.90 17.41 -4.35
CA TYR A 321 4.69 16.20 -4.58
C TYR A 321 4.15 15.34 -5.74
N GLN A 322 2.86 15.04 -5.76
CA GLN A 322 2.25 14.19 -6.78
C GLN A 322 2.17 14.87 -8.15
N THR A 323 1.80 16.15 -8.21
CA THR A 323 1.64 16.84 -9.50
C THR A 323 2.97 17.20 -10.16
N SER A 324 4.03 17.39 -9.39
CA SER A 324 5.33 17.81 -9.92
C SER A 324 6.36 16.68 -10.05
N THR A 325 6.29 15.63 -9.21
CA THR A 325 7.37 14.64 -9.08
C THR A 325 6.93 13.23 -9.40
N VAL A 326 5.96 12.69 -8.67
CA VAL A 326 5.65 11.25 -8.70
C VAL A 326 4.45 10.88 -9.57
N GLY A 327 3.74 11.87 -10.09
CA GLY A 327 2.51 11.68 -10.85
C GLY A 327 1.28 11.49 -9.96
N LEU A 328 0.13 11.88 -10.49
CA LEU A 328 -1.16 11.63 -9.84
C LEU A 328 -1.53 10.14 -9.94
N PRO A 329 -2.20 9.58 -8.92
CA PRO A 329 -2.62 8.19 -8.91
C PRO A 329 -3.47 7.80 -10.13
N ALA A 330 -3.37 6.55 -10.57
CA ALA A 330 -4.24 5.98 -11.59
C ALA A 330 -5.71 6.03 -11.14
N MET A 331 -6.58 6.57 -12.00
CA MET A 331 -8.01 6.37 -11.81
C MET A 331 -8.33 4.88 -11.96
N GLN A 332 -9.13 4.35 -11.04
CA GLN A 332 -9.49 2.94 -11.03
C GLN A 332 -10.71 2.66 -11.91
N GLN A 333 -10.84 1.43 -12.40
CA GLN A 333 -12.13 0.95 -12.91
C GLN A 333 -13.08 0.74 -11.72
N TYR A 334 -14.38 0.94 -11.93
CA TYR A 334 -15.35 0.90 -10.83
C TYR A 334 -15.42 -0.50 -10.17
N PHE A 335 -15.24 -1.57 -10.95
CA PHE A 335 -15.26 -2.95 -10.44
C PHE A 335 -14.12 -3.23 -9.45
N THR A 336 -13.00 -2.52 -9.54
CA THR A 336 -11.85 -2.80 -8.65
C THR A 336 -12.12 -2.35 -7.22
N LEU A 337 -13.17 -1.55 -6.99
CA LEU A 337 -13.61 -1.17 -5.64
C LEU A 337 -14.48 -2.24 -4.97
N GLY A 338 -14.86 -3.31 -5.69
CA GLY A 338 -15.61 -4.43 -5.15
C GLY A 338 -14.82 -5.26 -4.13
N TYR A 339 -15.34 -6.45 -3.81
CA TYR A 339 -14.64 -7.43 -2.97
C TYR A 339 -13.89 -8.45 -3.82
N HIS A 340 -12.70 -8.84 -3.35
CA HIS A 340 -11.77 -9.73 -4.03
C HIS A 340 -11.52 -10.99 -3.18
N GLN A 341 -11.66 -12.18 -3.78
CA GLN A 341 -11.31 -13.44 -3.13
C GLN A 341 -10.13 -14.10 -3.84
N CYS A 342 -9.11 -14.49 -3.08
CA CYS A 342 -7.93 -15.21 -3.53
C CYS A 342 -7.53 -16.29 -2.51
N ARG A 343 -6.69 -17.23 -2.94
CA ARG A 343 -5.80 -18.03 -2.08
C ARG A 343 -4.69 -18.62 -2.93
N TRP A 344 -3.57 -18.94 -2.30
CA TRP A 344 -2.70 -19.99 -2.77
C TRP A 344 -3.32 -21.35 -2.40
N GLY A 345 -3.57 -22.19 -3.39
CA GLY A 345 -4.11 -23.54 -3.26
C GLY A 345 -5.49 -23.80 -3.85
N TYR A 346 -6.07 -22.92 -4.69
CA TYR A 346 -7.24 -23.31 -5.49
C TYR A 346 -6.78 -24.23 -6.62
N ARG A 347 -7.24 -25.48 -6.64
CA ARG A 347 -6.54 -26.55 -7.38
C ARG A 347 -6.90 -26.64 -8.86
N ASN A 348 -8.04 -26.10 -9.28
CA ASN A 348 -8.55 -26.18 -10.66
C ASN A 348 -9.75 -25.22 -10.88
N TRP A 349 -10.20 -25.10 -12.14
CA TRP A 349 -11.37 -24.30 -12.51
C TRP A 349 -12.68 -24.67 -11.79
N SER A 350 -12.88 -25.95 -11.46
CA SER A 350 -14.12 -26.39 -10.78
C SER A 350 -14.16 -25.91 -9.32
N GLU A 351 -13.02 -25.91 -8.64
CA GLU A 351 -12.92 -25.38 -7.27
C GLU A 351 -13.15 -23.86 -7.23
N LEU A 352 -12.63 -23.11 -8.21
CA LEU A 352 -12.96 -21.68 -8.35
C LEU A 352 -14.46 -21.46 -8.60
N ALA A 353 -15.10 -22.31 -9.41
CA ALA A 353 -16.55 -22.26 -9.61
C ALA A 353 -17.33 -22.55 -8.31
N ASP A 354 -16.88 -23.52 -7.50
CA ASP A 354 -17.48 -23.81 -6.19
C ASP A 354 -17.34 -22.65 -5.20
N VAL A 355 -16.20 -21.94 -5.21
CA VAL A 355 -16.00 -20.72 -4.41
C VAL A 355 -17.03 -19.67 -4.82
N VAL A 356 -17.13 -19.34 -6.11
CA VAL A 356 -18.11 -18.38 -6.62
C VAL A 356 -19.55 -18.79 -6.25
N ALA A 357 -19.90 -20.07 -6.42
CA ALA A 357 -21.21 -20.60 -6.07
C ALA A 357 -21.52 -20.50 -4.57
N ASN A 358 -20.53 -20.64 -3.69
CA ASN A 358 -20.72 -20.45 -2.25
C ASN A 358 -20.96 -18.98 -1.90
N PHE A 359 -20.25 -18.03 -2.50
CA PHE A 359 -20.54 -16.59 -2.34
C PHE A 359 -21.99 -16.27 -2.74
N GLU A 360 -22.44 -16.78 -3.88
CA GLU A 360 -23.83 -16.64 -4.34
C GLU A 360 -24.83 -17.27 -3.36
N LYS A 361 -24.56 -18.50 -2.92
CA LYS A 361 -25.42 -19.26 -2.00
C LYS A 361 -25.64 -18.53 -0.66
N PHE A 362 -24.62 -17.86 -0.14
CA PHE A 362 -24.70 -17.12 1.13
C PHE A 362 -25.00 -15.61 0.94
N GLU A 363 -25.19 -15.17 -0.31
CA GLU A 363 -25.46 -13.79 -0.71
C GLU A 363 -24.40 -12.81 -0.20
N ILE A 364 -23.13 -13.22 -0.28
CA ILE A 364 -21.98 -12.39 0.05
C ILE A 364 -21.47 -11.75 -1.25
N PRO A 365 -21.39 -10.41 -1.33
CA PRO A 365 -20.87 -9.74 -2.53
C PRO A 365 -19.48 -10.24 -2.93
N LEU A 366 -19.30 -10.56 -4.20
CA LEU A 366 -18.05 -11.01 -4.79
C LEU A 366 -17.92 -10.43 -6.19
N GLU A 367 -16.92 -9.56 -6.37
CA GLU A 367 -16.67 -8.88 -7.64
C GLU A 367 -15.53 -9.53 -8.43
N ASN A 368 -14.48 -9.95 -7.73
CA ASN A 368 -13.25 -10.45 -8.35
C ASN A 368 -12.86 -11.80 -7.74
N ILE A 369 -12.59 -12.78 -8.61
CA ILE A 369 -11.95 -14.05 -8.23
C ILE A 369 -10.52 -14.08 -8.76
N TRP A 370 -9.60 -14.56 -7.93
CA TRP A 370 -8.17 -14.52 -8.22
C TRP A 370 -7.60 -15.93 -8.27
N SER A 371 -6.48 -16.09 -8.96
CA SER A 371 -5.67 -17.30 -8.88
C SER A 371 -4.22 -16.93 -8.62
N ASP A 372 -3.66 -17.58 -7.61
CA ASP A 372 -2.24 -17.66 -7.36
C ASP A 372 -1.56 -18.60 -8.38
N ILE A 373 -0.29 -18.93 -8.18
CA ILE A 373 0.57 -19.71 -9.08
C ILE A 373 0.04 -21.12 -9.38
N ASP A 374 -0.99 -21.61 -8.68
CA ASP A 374 -1.62 -22.91 -8.90
C ASP A 374 -2.13 -23.10 -10.33
N TYR A 375 -2.55 -22.03 -11.00
CA TYR A 375 -3.09 -22.11 -12.36
C TYR A 375 -2.01 -22.46 -13.39
N MET A 376 -0.76 -22.14 -13.08
CA MET A 376 0.35 -22.20 -14.00
C MET A 376 0.79 -23.66 -14.26
N ASN A 377 1.31 -23.90 -15.46
CA ASN A 377 1.94 -25.16 -15.83
C ASN A 377 3.32 -25.24 -15.16
N GLU A 378 3.44 -25.98 -14.06
CA GLU A 378 4.68 -26.07 -13.27
C GLU A 378 5.22 -24.69 -12.87
N TYR A 379 4.32 -23.79 -12.44
CA TYR A 379 4.63 -22.42 -11.98
C TYR A 379 5.27 -21.50 -13.04
N ARG A 380 5.10 -21.80 -14.34
CA ARG A 380 5.61 -20.97 -15.44
C ARG A 380 4.60 -19.89 -15.82
N ASP A 381 5.07 -18.65 -15.93
CA ASP A 381 4.26 -17.55 -16.44
C ASP A 381 3.68 -17.84 -17.83
N PHE A 382 2.53 -17.23 -18.11
CA PHE A 382 1.87 -17.24 -19.43
C PHE A 382 1.47 -18.63 -19.96
N GLU A 383 1.52 -19.66 -19.11
CA GLU A 383 1.08 -21.02 -19.43
C GLU A 383 0.21 -21.62 -18.32
N ASN A 384 -1.00 -22.06 -18.66
CA ASN A 384 -1.86 -22.76 -17.72
C ASN A 384 -1.58 -24.26 -17.69
N ASP A 385 -1.70 -24.89 -16.51
CA ASP A 385 -1.68 -26.34 -16.36
C ASP A 385 -2.75 -26.97 -17.28
N PRO A 386 -2.37 -27.84 -18.23
CA PRO A 386 -3.29 -28.33 -19.25
C PRO A 386 -4.35 -29.30 -18.71
N VAL A 387 -4.19 -29.80 -17.48
CA VAL A 387 -5.10 -30.77 -16.84
C VAL A 387 -6.00 -30.07 -15.84
N ARG A 388 -5.43 -29.31 -14.90
CA ARG A 388 -6.17 -28.65 -13.81
C ARG A 388 -6.79 -27.32 -14.24
N PHE A 389 -6.12 -26.63 -15.17
CA PHE A 389 -6.47 -25.28 -15.61
C PHE A 389 -6.55 -25.18 -17.14
N SER A 390 -7.06 -26.23 -17.79
CA SER A 390 -7.14 -26.28 -19.25
C SER A 390 -7.82 -25.03 -19.86
N TYR A 391 -7.28 -24.50 -20.96
CA TYR A 391 -7.85 -23.32 -21.63
C TYR A 391 -9.31 -23.51 -22.03
N SER A 392 -9.71 -24.74 -22.40
CA SER A 392 -11.08 -25.04 -22.83
C SER A 392 -12.11 -24.99 -21.71
N GLU A 393 -11.72 -25.34 -20.49
CA GLU A 393 -12.58 -25.22 -19.31
C GLU A 393 -12.52 -23.81 -18.74
N GLY A 394 -11.34 -23.19 -18.74
CA GLY A 394 -11.15 -21.79 -18.37
C GLY A 394 -12.04 -20.87 -19.21
N ALA A 395 -12.08 -21.04 -20.53
CA ALA A 395 -12.97 -20.26 -21.39
C ALA A 395 -14.46 -20.39 -21.00
N LYS A 396 -14.91 -21.56 -20.52
CA LYS A 396 -16.30 -21.76 -20.06
C LYS A 396 -16.53 -21.10 -18.71
N PHE A 397 -15.59 -21.27 -17.77
CA PHE A 397 -15.66 -20.67 -16.45
C PHE A 397 -15.66 -19.14 -16.54
N LEU A 398 -14.70 -18.57 -17.27
CA LEU A 398 -14.56 -17.12 -17.44
C LEU A 398 -15.76 -16.51 -18.18
N ASP A 399 -16.29 -17.15 -19.23
CA ASP A 399 -17.54 -16.71 -19.87
C ASP A 399 -18.73 -16.66 -18.89
N GLN A 400 -18.85 -17.65 -18.00
CA GLN A 400 -19.88 -17.64 -16.95
C GLN A 400 -19.62 -16.56 -15.89
N LEU A 401 -18.38 -16.40 -15.46
CA LEU A 401 -17.94 -15.39 -14.50
C LEU A 401 -18.26 -13.97 -15.01
N HIS A 402 -17.85 -13.66 -16.25
CA HIS A 402 -18.09 -12.36 -16.89
C HIS A 402 -19.56 -12.08 -17.16
N LYS A 403 -20.35 -13.09 -17.57
CA LYS A 403 -21.82 -12.96 -17.66
C LYS A 403 -22.46 -12.65 -16.31
N GLY A 404 -21.92 -13.23 -15.24
CA GLY A 404 -22.27 -12.90 -13.86
C GLY A 404 -21.96 -11.45 -13.47
N GLY A 405 -21.08 -10.76 -14.21
CA GLY A 405 -20.60 -9.42 -13.90
C GLY A 405 -19.39 -9.41 -12.98
N ARG A 406 -18.67 -10.52 -12.90
CA ARG A 406 -17.45 -10.69 -12.10
C ARG A 406 -16.22 -10.75 -12.98
N HIS A 407 -15.05 -10.58 -12.37
CA HIS A 407 -13.78 -10.41 -13.06
C HIS A 407 -12.73 -11.41 -12.54
N TYR A 408 -11.75 -11.73 -13.38
CA TYR A 408 -10.67 -12.68 -13.09
C TYR A 408 -9.30 -12.02 -13.09
N ILE A 409 -8.56 -12.17 -11.98
CA ILE A 409 -7.23 -11.57 -11.79
C ILE A 409 -6.21 -12.66 -11.45
N PRO A 410 -5.33 -13.05 -12.38
CA PRO A 410 -4.24 -13.99 -12.11
C PRO A 410 -2.96 -13.27 -11.63
N ILE A 411 -2.15 -14.00 -10.86
CA ILE A 411 -0.75 -13.64 -10.54
C ILE A 411 0.15 -13.79 -11.78
N VAL A 412 1.20 -12.99 -11.86
CA VAL A 412 2.32 -13.09 -12.80
C VAL A 412 3.59 -12.74 -12.03
N ASP A 413 4.61 -13.59 -12.13
CA ASP A 413 5.88 -13.39 -11.42
C ASP A 413 6.89 -12.63 -12.28
N ALA A 414 7.91 -12.04 -11.64
CA ALA A 414 8.97 -11.32 -12.35
C ALA A 414 9.98 -12.24 -13.07
N ALA A 415 10.07 -13.51 -12.66
CA ALA A 415 11.13 -14.43 -13.07
C ALA A 415 10.65 -15.47 -14.08
N ILE A 416 11.37 -15.62 -15.19
CA ILE A 416 10.97 -16.50 -16.29
C ILE A 416 11.74 -17.82 -16.21
N TYR A 417 11.04 -18.94 -16.30
CA TYR A 417 11.64 -20.28 -16.27
C TYR A 417 12.69 -20.49 -17.37
N ASP A 418 13.87 -21.03 -17.01
CA ASP A 418 14.93 -21.44 -17.96
C ASP A 418 14.83 -22.95 -18.24
N PRO A 419 14.38 -23.38 -19.43
CA PRO A 419 14.09 -24.78 -19.69
C PRO A 419 15.33 -25.68 -19.73
N ASN A 420 15.16 -26.94 -19.36
CA ASN A 420 16.22 -27.94 -19.43
C ASN A 420 16.67 -28.18 -20.88
N PRO A 421 17.91 -27.82 -21.25
CA PRO A 421 18.36 -27.87 -22.64
C PRO A 421 18.46 -29.30 -23.20
N ASN A 422 18.45 -30.32 -22.34
CA ASN A 422 18.51 -31.73 -22.72
C ASN A 422 17.13 -32.41 -22.77
N ASN A 423 16.05 -31.70 -22.45
CA ASN A 423 14.69 -32.23 -22.44
C ASN A 423 13.81 -31.46 -23.44
N ALA A 424 13.62 -32.01 -24.64
CA ALA A 424 12.80 -31.36 -25.67
C ALA A 424 11.32 -31.18 -25.26
N SER A 425 10.81 -31.98 -24.33
CA SER A 425 9.45 -31.83 -23.80
C SER A 425 9.33 -30.69 -22.79
N ASP A 426 10.45 -30.12 -22.35
CA ASP A 426 10.54 -29.00 -21.42
C ASP A 426 10.68 -27.64 -22.13
N ALA A 427 10.66 -27.64 -23.46
CA ALA A 427 10.78 -26.41 -24.25
C ALA A 427 9.72 -25.39 -23.85
N TYR A 428 10.14 -24.14 -23.66
CA TYR A 428 9.30 -23.08 -23.15
C TYR A 428 9.39 -21.85 -24.06
N ALA A 429 8.34 -21.61 -24.82
CA ALA A 429 8.38 -20.68 -25.94
C ALA A 429 8.51 -19.21 -25.49
N THR A 430 8.03 -18.88 -24.29
CA THR A 430 8.21 -17.55 -23.66
C THR A 430 9.69 -17.25 -23.46
N TYR A 431 10.44 -18.18 -22.86
CA TYR A 431 11.89 -18.09 -22.72
C TYR A 431 12.57 -17.97 -24.09
N ASP A 432 12.21 -18.83 -25.05
CA ASP A 432 12.82 -18.81 -26.39
C ASP A 432 12.66 -17.45 -27.09
N ARG A 433 11.49 -16.80 -26.93
CA ARG A 433 11.22 -15.47 -27.51
C ARG A 433 12.09 -14.39 -26.89
N GLY A 434 12.27 -14.38 -25.58
CA GLY A 434 13.15 -13.41 -24.93
C GLY A 434 14.63 -13.68 -25.23
N SER A 435 15.05 -14.96 -25.20
CA SER A 435 16.41 -15.40 -25.54
C SER A 435 16.81 -15.02 -26.96
N LYS A 436 15.88 -15.06 -27.92
CA LYS A 436 16.11 -14.65 -29.31
C LYS A 436 16.56 -13.19 -29.44
N ASP A 437 16.08 -12.33 -28.55
CA ASP A 437 16.38 -10.90 -28.52
C ASP A 437 17.41 -10.51 -27.44
N ASP A 438 17.98 -11.51 -26.75
CA ASP A 438 19.00 -11.37 -25.70
C ASP A 438 18.59 -10.42 -24.55
N ILE A 439 17.32 -10.47 -24.15
CA ILE A 439 16.72 -9.50 -23.21
C ILE A 439 16.94 -9.82 -21.72
N TRP A 440 17.73 -10.85 -21.41
CA TRP A 440 17.89 -11.33 -20.05
C TRP A 440 19.09 -10.67 -19.36
N LEU A 441 18.93 -10.41 -18.06
CA LEU A 441 19.98 -9.90 -17.18
C LEU A 441 21.24 -10.79 -17.20
N LYS A 442 22.42 -10.17 -17.07
CA LYS A 442 23.72 -10.86 -17.18
C LYS A 442 24.51 -10.81 -15.87
N ASN A 443 25.42 -11.76 -15.71
CA ASN A 443 26.53 -11.68 -14.77
C ASN A 443 27.60 -10.69 -15.27
N PRO A 444 28.52 -10.22 -14.39
CA PRO A 444 29.61 -9.34 -14.78
C PRO A 444 30.53 -9.87 -15.89
N ASP A 445 30.62 -11.19 -16.07
CA ASP A 445 31.42 -11.82 -17.12
C ASP A 445 30.69 -11.95 -18.47
N GLY A 446 29.46 -11.43 -18.56
CA GLY A 446 28.59 -11.49 -19.73
C GLY A 446 27.81 -12.79 -19.88
N SER A 447 27.97 -13.76 -18.97
CA SER A 447 27.11 -14.94 -18.92
C SER A 447 25.69 -14.59 -18.45
N LEU A 448 24.73 -15.45 -18.75
CA LEU A 448 23.34 -15.27 -18.34
C LEU A 448 23.22 -15.34 -16.81
N TYR A 449 22.53 -14.37 -16.19
CA TYR A 449 22.21 -14.43 -14.76
C TYR A 449 21.08 -15.44 -14.54
N ILE A 450 21.38 -16.52 -13.82
CA ILE A 450 20.42 -17.56 -13.44
C ILE A 450 20.12 -17.44 -11.96
N GLY A 451 18.85 -17.26 -11.59
CA GLY A 451 18.35 -17.38 -10.21
C GLY A 451 17.48 -18.62 -10.03
N ALA A 452 16.70 -18.65 -8.95
CA ALA A 452 15.69 -19.67 -8.72
C ALA A 452 14.45 -19.05 -8.09
N VAL A 453 13.26 -19.39 -8.59
CA VAL A 453 11.95 -18.98 -8.02
C VAL A 453 11.01 -20.20 -8.12
N TRP A 454 9.69 -20.02 -8.06
CA TRP A 454 8.68 -21.08 -8.07
C TRP A 454 8.85 -22.15 -9.16
N PRO A 455 9.11 -21.83 -10.46
CA PRO A 455 9.22 -22.86 -11.49
C PRO A 455 10.56 -23.62 -11.49
N GLY A 456 11.53 -23.21 -10.67
CA GLY A 456 12.88 -23.77 -10.65
C GLY A 456 13.93 -22.71 -10.99
N TYR A 457 14.96 -23.07 -11.76
CA TYR A 457 15.94 -22.07 -12.23
C TYR A 457 15.31 -21.11 -13.25
N THR A 458 15.59 -19.82 -13.09
CA THR A 458 14.94 -18.73 -13.80
C THR A 458 15.94 -17.70 -14.33
N VAL A 459 15.52 -16.98 -15.38
CA VAL A 459 16.14 -15.74 -15.87
C VAL A 459 15.26 -14.55 -15.49
N PHE A 460 15.86 -13.36 -15.52
CA PHE A 460 15.18 -12.11 -15.19
C PHE A 460 15.24 -11.14 -16.37
N THR A 461 14.12 -10.48 -16.64
CA THR A 461 14.00 -9.50 -17.72
C THR A 461 14.86 -8.28 -17.43
N ASP A 462 15.75 -7.92 -18.35
CA ASP A 462 16.50 -6.68 -18.25
C ASP A 462 15.65 -5.49 -18.70
N TRP A 463 15.07 -4.75 -17.75
CA TRP A 463 14.23 -3.59 -18.04
C TRP A 463 14.96 -2.42 -18.72
N HIS A 464 16.29 -2.44 -18.78
CA HIS A 464 17.09 -1.47 -19.52
C HIS A 464 17.28 -1.86 -20.99
N HIS A 465 16.92 -3.10 -21.35
CA HIS A 465 16.96 -3.56 -22.72
C HIS A 465 15.82 -2.93 -23.55
N PRO A 466 16.11 -2.34 -24.74
CA PRO A 466 15.11 -1.61 -25.52
C PRO A 466 13.94 -2.46 -26.03
N LYS A 467 14.05 -3.79 -25.99
CA LYS A 467 12.99 -4.73 -26.38
C LYS A 467 12.25 -5.38 -25.21
N ALA A 468 12.64 -5.13 -23.96
CA ALA A 468 12.03 -5.79 -22.80
C ALA A 468 10.52 -5.50 -22.71
N ASN A 469 10.14 -4.21 -22.85
CA ASN A 469 8.73 -3.80 -22.84
C ASN A 469 7.92 -4.42 -24.00
N ASP A 470 8.51 -4.50 -25.20
CA ASP A 470 7.85 -5.09 -26.37
C ASP A 470 7.63 -6.59 -26.19
N TRP A 471 8.64 -7.31 -25.66
CA TRP A 471 8.52 -8.72 -25.34
C TRP A 471 7.46 -8.94 -24.26
N TRP A 472 7.51 -8.22 -23.14
CA TRP A 472 6.54 -8.36 -22.05
C TRP A 472 5.09 -8.11 -22.53
N THR A 473 4.91 -7.06 -23.33
CA THR A 473 3.61 -6.76 -23.95
C THR A 473 3.13 -7.89 -24.85
N ASN A 474 4.04 -8.46 -25.67
CA ASN A 474 3.73 -9.58 -26.53
C ASN A 474 3.33 -10.83 -25.73
N GLU A 475 4.05 -11.17 -24.66
CA GLU A 475 3.75 -12.35 -23.83
C GLU A 475 2.38 -12.26 -23.16
N LEU A 476 2.09 -11.12 -22.51
CA LEU A 476 0.77 -10.87 -21.92
C LEU A 476 -0.34 -10.89 -22.97
N THR A 477 -0.10 -10.35 -24.16
CA THR A 477 -1.09 -10.35 -25.26
C THR A 477 -1.37 -11.78 -25.75
N LEU A 478 -0.32 -12.57 -26.02
CA LEU A 478 -0.44 -13.96 -26.46
C LEU A 478 -1.15 -14.84 -25.42
N TRP A 479 -0.94 -14.55 -24.14
CA TRP A 479 -1.63 -15.26 -23.07
C TRP A 479 -3.09 -14.84 -22.93
N HIS A 480 -3.38 -13.54 -23.04
CA HIS A 480 -4.75 -13.01 -23.00
C HIS A 480 -5.64 -13.59 -24.12
N GLU A 481 -5.08 -13.89 -25.30
CA GLU A 481 -5.79 -14.60 -26.37
C GLU A 481 -6.32 -15.99 -25.95
N LYS A 482 -5.73 -16.59 -24.92
CA LYS A 482 -6.10 -17.91 -24.38
C LYS A 482 -6.89 -17.81 -23.08
N VAL A 483 -6.65 -16.77 -22.28
CA VAL A 483 -7.24 -16.55 -20.95
C VAL A 483 -7.73 -15.10 -20.86
N ALA A 484 -9.05 -14.92 -20.82
CA ALA A 484 -9.66 -13.59 -20.72
C ALA A 484 -9.61 -13.07 -19.27
N PHE A 485 -8.43 -12.69 -18.79
CA PHE A 485 -8.26 -11.99 -17.51
C PHE A 485 -8.67 -10.51 -17.61
N ASP A 486 -8.89 -9.84 -16.48
CA ASP A 486 -9.40 -8.45 -16.42
C ASP A 486 -8.41 -7.46 -15.76
N GLY A 487 -7.28 -7.98 -15.27
CA GLY A 487 -6.19 -7.24 -14.64
C GLY A 487 -5.08 -8.20 -14.25
N ILE A 488 -3.99 -7.67 -13.68
CA ILE A 488 -2.79 -8.47 -13.34
C ILE A 488 -2.39 -8.20 -11.90
N TRP A 489 -2.03 -9.27 -11.20
CA TRP A 489 -1.29 -9.20 -9.94
C TRP A 489 0.18 -9.48 -10.24
N LEU A 490 1.06 -8.50 -10.00
CA LEU A 490 2.50 -8.67 -10.12
C LEU A 490 3.11 -9.04 -8.78
N ASP A 491 3.88 -10.11 -8.75
CA ASP A 491 4.52 -10.61 -7.54
C ASP A 491 6.01 -10.95 -7.74
N MET A 492 6.71 -11.18 -6.64
CA MET A 492 8.14 -11.56 -6.62
C MET A 492 9.09 -10.52 -7.23
N ASN A 493 8.65 -9.25 -7.29
CA ASN A 493 9.25 -8.22 -8.13
C ASN A 493 10.08 -7.15 -7.40
N GLU A 494 10.60 -7.47 -6.21
CA GLU A 494 11.60 -6.66 -5.53
C GLU A 494 12.94 -6.45 -6.26
N VAL A 495 13.60 -7.40 -6.94
CA VAL A 495 13.18 -8.74 -7.41
C VAL A 495 13.74 -9.91 -6.59
N SER A 496 12.89 -10.88 -6.29
CA SER A 496 13.19 -12.03 -5.43
C SER A 496 13.94 -13.15 -6.17
N SER A 497 14.81 -13.87 -5.44
CA SER A 497 15.55 -15.05 -5.92
C SER A 497 15.95 -15.95 -4.76
N PHE A 498 15.65 -17.25 -4.83
CA PHE A 498 16.00 -18.28 -3.83
C PHE A 498 17.45 -18.77 -3.94
N CYS A 499 18.31 -17.99 -4.59
CA CYS A 499 19.76 -18.17 -4.64
C CYS A 499 20.41 -16.84 -4.23
N VAL A 500 21.36 -16.92 -3.30
CA VAL A 500 22.38 -15.92 -3.04
C VAL A 500 23.41 -16.01 -4.16
N GLY A 501 23.59 -14.93 -4.91
CA GLY A 501 24.37 -15.01 -6.14
C GLY A 501 23.54 -15.52 -7.33
N SER A 502 24.18 -15.64 -8.49
CA SER A 502 23.62 -16.48 -9.55
C SER A 502 23.81 -17.97 -9.22
N CYS A 503 22.77 -18.79 -9.40
CA CYS A 503 22.86 -20.25 -9.30
C CYS A 503 23.77 -20.87 -10.39
N GLY A 504 24.11 -20.10 -11.44
CA GLY A 504 24.95 -20.49 -12.57
C GLY A 504 24.27 -21.45 -13.56
N THR A 505 24.93 -21.70 -14.70
CA THR A 505 24.38 -22.53 -15.80
C THR A 505 24.64 -24.03 -15.64
N GLY A 506 25.47 -24.43 -14.68
CA GLY A 506 25.95 -25.81 -14.53
C GLY A 506 24.89 -26.85 -14.15
N ASN A 507 23.76 -26.41 -13.58
CA ASN A 507 22.70 -27.28 -13.06
C ASN A 507 21.38 -27.19 -13.83
N LEU A 508 21.31 -26.45 -14.95
CA LEU A 508 20.08 -26.29 -15.74
C LEU A 508 19.49 -27.63 -16.22
N THR A 509 20.30 -28.68 -16.34
CA THR A 509 19.81 -30.02 -16.72
C THR A 509 18.96 -30.71 -15.63
N LEU A 510 18.86 -30.11 -14.43
CA LEU A 510 18.03 -30.59 -13.33
C LEU A 510 16.63 -29.97 -13.32
N ASN A 511 16.39 -28.95 -14.15
CA ASN A 511 15.10 -28.28 -14.21
C ASN A 511 13.97 -29.21 -14.73
N PRO A 512 12.73 -29.06 -14.21
CA PRO A 512 12.34 -28.16 -13.11
C PRO A 512 12.85 -28.63 -11.73
N VAL A 513 13.16 -27.70 -10.82
CA VAL A 513 13.66 -27.97 -9.47
C VAL A 513 12.74 -27.41 -8.38
N HIS A 514 12.72 -28.05 -7.21
CA HIS A 514 11.96 -27.58 -6.05
C HIS A 514 12.75 -26.50 -5.29
N PRO A 515 12.09 -25.47 -4.72
CA PRO A 515 12.73 -24.49 -3.83
C PRO A 515 13.53 -25.15 -2.70
N ASN A 516 14.50 -24.42 -2.16
CA ASN A 516 15.42 -24.89 -1.11
C ASN A 516 14.79 -24.96 0.30
N PHE A 517 13.53 -24.54 0.44
CA PHE A 517 12.71 -24.67 1.64
C PHE A 517 11.47 -25.52 1.37
N ALA A 518 10.89 -26.08 2.43
CA ALA A 518 9.65 -26.85 2.34
C ALA A 518 8.45 -25.90 2.17
N LEU A 519 7.54 -26.25 1.26
CA LEU A 519 6.32 -25.49 1.04
C LEU A 519 5.27 -25.80 2.12
N PRO A 520 4.37 -24.85 2.45
CA PRO A 520 3.30 -25.11 3.39
C PRO A 520 2.47 -26.35 3.06
N GLY A 521 2.37 -27.28 4.03
CA GLY A 521 1.67 -28.56 3.90
C GLY A 521 2.56 -29.74 3.51
N GLU A 522 3.79 -29.51 3.10
CA GLU A 522 4.77 -30.59 2.92
C GLU A 522 5.17 -31.23 4.27
N PRO A 523 5.68 -32.48 4.26
CA PRO A 523 6.14 -33.12 5.48
C PRO A 523 7.18 -32.27 6.23
N GLY A 524 6.85 -31.86 7.46
CA GLY A 524 7.71 -30.99 8.28
C GLY A 524 7.36 -29.50 8.21
N ALA A 525 6.44 -29.10 7.33
CA ALA A 525 5.99 -27.73 7.12
C ALA A 525 4.46 -27.60 7.23
N VAL A 526 3.83 -28.36 8.14
CA VAL A 526 2.39 -28.21 8.42
C VAL A 526 2.16 -26.96 9.28
N ILE A 527 1.15 -26.15 8.90
CA ILE A 527 0.80 -24.91 9.60
C ILE A 527 -0.04 -25.24 10.85
N TYR A 528 0.53 -24.98 12.02
CA TYR A 528 -0.14 -25.13 13.31
C TYR A 528 -0.33 -23.82 14.07
N ASP A 529 0.14 -22.70 13.51
CA ASP A 529 0.02 -21.40 14.14
C ASP A 529 -1.39 -20.84 13.97
N TYR A 530 -1.91 -20.25 15.06
CA TYR A 530 -3.23 -19.60 15.17
C TYR A 530 -3.06 -18.22 15.83
N PRO A 531 -4.03 -17.30 15.71
CA PRO A 531 -3.95 -15.98 16.32
C PRO A 531 -3.77 -16.01 17.84
N GLU A 532 -3.34 -14.86 18.37
CA GLU A 532 -3.34 -14.57 19.79
C GLU A 532 -4.71 -14.89 20.39
N ASP A 533 -4.71 -15.46 21.61
CA ASP A 533 -5.90 -15.87 22.35
C ASP A 533 -6.77 -16.99 21.74
N PHE A 534 -6.33 -17.67 20.67
CA PHE A 534 -7.03 -18.85 20.14
C PHE A 534 -7.24 -19.98 21.16
N ASN A 535 -6.35 -20.08 22.16
CA ASN A 535 -6.50 -21.02 23.26
C ASN A 535 -7.69 -20.70 24.19
N VAL A 536 -8.17 -19.46 24.20
CA VAL A 536 -9.35 -19.05 24.96
C VAL A 536 -10.62 -19.31 24.15
N THR A 537 -10.62 -19.01 22.86
CA THR A 537 -11.77 -19.25 21.96
C THR A 537 -11.96 -20.75 21.64
N ASN A 538 -10.87 -21.52 21.54
CA ASN A 538 -10.91 -22.97 21.27
C ASN A 538 -9.75 -23.76 21.92
N ALA A 539 -9.81 -23.93 23.24
CA ALA A 539 -8.77 -24.60 24.03
C ALA A 539 -8.39 -26.01 23.54
N THR A 540 -9.35 -26.81 23.08
CA THR A 540 -9.09 -28.19 22.62
C THR A 540 -8.30 -28.22 21.32
N ALA A 541 -8.69 -27.39 20.35
CA ALA A 541 -7.96 -27.27 19.08
C ALA A 541 -6.57 -26.67 19.31
N ALA A 542 -6.47 -25.62 20.13
CA ALA A 542 -5.20 -25.00 20.48
C ALA A 542 -4.22 -25.97 21.13
N ALA A 543 -4.67 -26.81 22.07
CA ALA A 543 -3.83 -27.83 22.70
C ALA A 543 -3.37 -28.90 21.69
N SER A 544 -4.24 -29.28 20.76
CA SER A 544 -3.92 -30.24 19.70
C SER A 544 -2.91 -29.68 18.69
N ALA A 545 -3.10 -28.44 18.24
CA ALA A 545 -2.18 -27.73 17.36
C ALA A 545 -0.81 -27.51 18.03
N SER A 546 -0.78 -27.12 19.31
CA SER A 546 0.45 -26.95 20.09
C SER A 546 1.22 -28.28 20.22
N ALA A 547 0.53 -29.39 20.49
CA ALA A 547 1.14 -30.72 20.58
C ALA A 547 1.68 -31.21 19.23
N ALA A 548 0.96 -30.94 18.14
CA ALA A 548 1.38 -31.29 16.78
C ALA A 548 2.60 -30.44 16.33
N SER A 549 2.55 -29.12 16.57
CA SER A 549 3.67 -28.20 16.34
C SER A 549 4.93 -28.65 17.09
N SER A 550 4.78 -28.98 18.39
CA SER A 550 5.89 -29.51 19.20
C SER A 550 6.44 -30.83 18.65
N SER A 551 5.58 -31.70 18.13
CA SER A 551 5.99 -32.98 17.54
C SER A 551 6.72 -32.80 16.21
N GLN A 552 6.26 -31.87 15.36
CA GLN A 552 6.93 -31.48 14.13
C GLN A 552 8.31 -30.87 14.43
N ALA A 553 8.39 -29.90 15.35
CA ALA A 553 9.64 -29.30 15.77
C ALA A 553 10.63 -30.33 16.35
N ALA A 554 10.16 -31.29 17.15
CA ALA A 554 10.98 -32.36 17.68
C ALA A 554 11.49 -33.34 16.62
N ALA A 555 10.73 -33.56 15.54
CA ALA A 555 11.15 -34.40 14.41
C ALA A 555 12.26 -33.75 13.58
N THR A 556 12.28 -32.42 13.50
CA THR A 556 13.29 -31.64 12.76
C THR A 556 14.50 -31.25 13.62
N ALA A 557 14.43 -31.43 14.94
CA ALA A 557 15.51 -31.08 15.86
C ALA A 557 16.76 -31.97 15.67
N THR A 558 17.73 -31.50 14.87
CA THR A 558 19.09 -32.04 14.84
C THR A 558 19.90 -31.63 16.09
N ALA A 559 20.88 -32.45 16.47
CA ALA A 559 21.72 -32.25 17.65
C ALA A 559 22.35 -30.85 17.68
N THR A 560 22.27 -30.21 18.84
CA THR A 560 22.75 -28.86 19.14
C THR A 560 24.21 -28.69 18.70
N SER A 561 24.45 -27.78 17.74
CA SER A 561 25.80 -27.34 17.42
C SER A 561 26.35 -26.55 18.60
N SER A 562 27.56 -26.89 19.03
CA SER A 562 28.32 -26.16 20.05
C SER A 562 28.42 -24.68 19.69
N SER A 563 28.32 -23.81 20.70
CA SER A 563 28.66 -22.38 20.67
C SER A 563 29.92 -22.11 19.84
N THR A 564 29.75 -21.86 18.54
CA THR A 564 30.79 -21.30 17.69
C THR A 564 30.68 -19.78 17.77
N THR A 565 31.82 -19.13 17.95
CA THR A 565 31.92 -17.67 17.85
C THR A 565 31.48 -17.29 16.43
N ILE A 566 30.39 -16.54 16.31
CA ILE A 566 29.90 -16.04 15.03
C ILE A 566 30.92 -15.02 14.51
N SER A 567 31.52 -15.30 13.36
CA SER A 567 32.40 -14.35 12.67
C SER A 567 31.58 -13.50 11.69
N TYR A 568 31.78 -12.19 11.70
CA TYR A 568 31.17 -11.27 10.74
C TYR A 568 32.18 -10.89 9.67
N LEU A 569 31.74 -10.88 8.41
CA LEU A 569 32.49 -10.30 7.31
C LEU A 569 32.51 -8.78 7.48
N ARG A 570 33.70 -8.17 7.46
CA ARG A 570 33.86 -6.71 7.39
C ARG A 570 34.69 -6.38 6.17
N THR A 571 34.14 -5.57 5.27
CA THR A 571 34.84 -5.06 4.10
C THR A 571 35.42 -3.67 4.40
N THR A 572 36.48 -3.31 3.68
CA THR A 572 37.12 -1.99 3.80
C THR A 572 37.20 -1.35 2.42
N PRO A 573 37.09 -0.02 2.31
CA PRO A 573 37.19 0.65 1.02
C PRO A 573 38.52 0.35 0.32
N THR A 574 38.44 0.04 -0.96
CA THR A 574 39.62 -0.08 -1.83
C THR A 574 39.59 1.06 -2.85
N PRO A 575 40.65 1.90 -2.93
CA PRO A 575 40.65 3.05 -3.83
C PRO A 575 40.32 2.67 -5.28
N GLY A 576 39.31 3.32 -5.84
CA GLY A 576 38.88 3.12 -7.23
C GLY A 576 38.13 1.80 -7.51
N VAL A 577 37.78 1.03 -6.48
CA VAL A 577 37.03 -0.24 -6.62
C VAL A 577 35.77 -0.18 -5.78
N ARG A 578 34.62 -0.48 -6.39
CA ARG A 578 33.35 -0.69 -5.67
C ARG A 578 33.23 -2.15 -5.25
N ASN A 579 32.97 -2.42 -3.98
CA ASN A 579 32.48 -3.74 -3.56
C ASN A 579 30.96 -3.66 -3.42
N VAL A 580 30.23 -4.04 -4.48
CA VAL A 580 28.77 -3.88 -4.52
C VAL A 580 28.01 -5.00 -3.81
N ASN A 581 28.59 -6.20 -3.77
CA ASN A 581 27.98 -7.32 -3.06
C ASN A 581 28.08 -7.12 -1.54
N TYR A 582 29.22 -6.59 -1.07
CA TYR A 582 29.50 -6.35 0.33
C TYR A 582 30.05 -4.93 0.53
N PRO A 583 29.20 -3.89 0.38
CA PRO A 583 29.63 -2.50 0.53
C PRO A 583 30.26 -2.26 1.92
N PRO A 584 31.28 -1.38 2.04
CA PRO A 584 31.92 -1.12 3.33
C PRO A 584 30.98 -0.55 4.40
N TYR A 585 29.90 0.12 3.98
CA TYR A 585 28.76 0.42 4.85
C TYR A 585 27.66 -0.63 4.67
N VAL A 586 27.36 -1.36 5.73
CA VAL A 586 26.31 -2.38 5.80
C VAL A 586 25.05 -1.74 6.40
N ILE A 587 24.00 -1.60 5.60
CA ILE A 587 22.68 -1.15 6.09
C ILE A 587 22.03 -2.25 6.95
N ASN A 588 21.10 -1.89 7.83
CA ASN A 588 20.30 -2.86 8.58
C ASN A 588 19.22 -3.55 7.71
N HIS A 589 19.65 -4.22 6.64
CA HIS A 589 18.80 -4.98 5.73
C HIS A 589 18.14 -6.16 6.45
N VAL A 590 16.87 -6.42 6.13
CA VAL A 590 15.98 -7.36 6.84
C VAL A 590 16.50 -8.79 6.89
N GLN A 591 17.14 -9.26 5.82
CA GLN A 591 17.53 -10.66 5.65
C GLN A 591 18.64 -11.09 6.61
N GLU A 592 18.73 -12.41 6.83
CA GLU A 592 19.75 -13.00 7.70
C GLU A 592 21.16 -12.61 7.24
N GLY A 593 21.98 -12.12 8.18
CA GLY A 593 23.33 -11.67 7.88
C GLY A 593 23.44 -10.32 7.18
N HIS A 594 22.33 -9.60 6.91
CA HIS A 594 22.30 -8.30 6.24
C HIS A 594 22.91 -8.27 4.83
N ASP A 595 23.06 -9.42 4.18
CA ASP A 595 23.55 -9.53 2.82
C ASP A 595 22.45 -9.07 1.83
N LEU A 596 22.80 -8.14 0.94
CA LEU A 596 21.88 -7.54 -0.02
C LEU A 596 21.39 -8.53 -1.10
N SER A 597 22.04 -9.68 -1.23
CA SER A 597 21.72 -10.71 -2.23
C SER A 597 20.86 -11.86 -1.71
N VAL A 598 20.54 -11.90 -0.41
CA VAL A 598 19.63 -12.90 0.14
C VAL A 598 18.22 -12.56 -0.29
N HIS A 599 17.54 -13.53 -0.91
CA HIS A 599 16.18 -13.37 -1.48
C HIS A 599 16.10 -12.20 -2.47
N ALA A 600 17.17 -11.98 -3.23
CA ALA A 600 17.25 -10.91 -4.22
C ALA A 600 18.14 -11.31 -5.40
N VAL A 601 17.94 -10.66 -6.56
CA VAL A 601 18.98 -10.64 -7.60
C VAL A 601 20.24 -9.97 -7.03
N SER A 602 21.41 -10.49 -7.42
CA SER A 602 22.67 -10.07 -6.83
C SER A 602 23.01 -8.62 -7.17
N PRO A 603 23.57 -7.84 -6.23
CA PRO A 603 23.96 -6.45 -6.49
C PRO A 603 24.92 -6.24 -7.67
N ASN A 604 25.73 -7.25 -8.03
CA ASN A 604 26.63 -7.18 -9.18
C ASN A 604 26.03 -7.67 -10.50
N ALA A 605 24.77 -8.14 -10.53
CA ALA A 605 24.10 -8.44 -11.79
C ALA A 605 24.09 -7.18 -12.66
N THR A 606 24.29 -7.35 -13.96
CA THR A 606 24.65 -6.26 -14.88
C THR A 606 23.65 -6.18 -16.03
N HIS A 607 23.04 -5.01 -16.16
CA HIS A 607 22.15 -4.64 -17.26
C HIS A 607 22.92 -4.42 -18.56
N VAL A 608 22.22 -4.43 -19.70
CA VAL A 608 22.81 -4.28 -21.05
C VAL A 608 23.57 -2.96 -21.24
N ASP A 609 23.23 -1.92 -20.49
CA ASP A 609 23.88 -0.61 -20.51
C ASP A 609 25.07 -0.50 -19.54
N GLY A 610 25.39 -1.59 -18.83
CA GLY A 610 26.48 -1.68 -17.85
C GLY A 610 26.10 -1.23 -16.44
N VAL A 611 24.86 -0.79 -16.20
CA VAL A 611 24.36 -0.51 -14.85
C VAL A 611 24.32 -1.80 -14.04
N GLN A 612 24.67 -1.70 -12.75
CA GLN A 612 24.61 -2.83 -11.83
C GLN A 612 23.32 -2.78 -11.01
N GLU A 613 22.76 -3.94 -10.68
CA GLU A 613 21.54 -4.06 -9.87
C GLU A 613 21.65 -3.27 -8.55
N TYR A 614 22.83 -3.23 -7.93
CA TYR A 614 23.12 -2.40 -6.75
C TYR A 614 22.62 -0.95 -6.84
N ASP A 615 22.66 -0.37 -8.03
CA ASP A 615 22.30 1.02 -8.28
C ASP A 615 20.79 1.22 -8.52
N VAL A 616 20.06 0.16 -8.91
CA VAL A 616 18.68 0.22 -9.42
C VAL A 616 17.72 -0.80 -8.81
N HIS A 617 18.14 -1.63 -7.87
CA HIS A 617 17.34 -2.69 -7.22
C HIS A 617 15.94 -2.22 -6.82
N ASN A 618 15.85 -1.08 -6.14
CA ASN A 618 14.57 -0.51 -5.71
C ASN A 618 13.64 -0.06 -6.84
N LEU A 619 14.05 -0.14 -8.11
CA LEU A 619 13.29 0.26 -9.28
C LEU A 619 12.73 -0.93 -10.08
N TRP A 620 13.07 -2.17 -9.73
CA TRP A 620 12.63 -3.35 -10.50
C TRP A 620 11.11 -3.41 -10.63
N GLY A 621 10.40 -3.49 -9.51
CA GLY A 621 8.93 -3.50 -9.50
C GLY A 621 8.30 -2.24 -10.09
N TYR A 622 8.98 -1.08 -9.99
CA TYR A 622 8.54 0.16 -10.62
C TYR A 622 8.59 0.06 -12.16
N GLN A 623 9.67 -0.47 -12.72
CA GLN A 623 9.85 -0.65 -14.16
C GLN A 623 8.92 -1.73 -14.73
N GLU A 624 8.81 -2.87 -14.05
CA GLU A 624 7.89 -3.94 -14.44
C GLU A 624 6.42 -3.49 -14.39
N THR A 625 6.03 -2.76 -13.34
CA THR A 625 4.68 -2.20 -13.23
C THR A 625 4.36 -1.28 -14.39
N ASN A 626 5.31 -0.43 -14.78
CA ASN A 626 5.16 0.45 -15.94
C ASN A 626 5.03 -0.35 -17.25
N ALA A 627 5.86 -1.37 -17.44
CA ALA A 627 5.78 -2.27 -18.60
C ALA A 627 4.41 -2.95 -18.69
N THR A 628 3.92 -3.48 -17.56
CA THR A 628 2.61 -4.13 -17.45
C THR A 628 1.46 -3.16 -17.72
N TYR A 629 1.55 -1.93 -17.22
CA TYR A 629 0.56 -0.88 -17.51
C TYR A 629 0.42 -0.65 -19.03
N HIS A 630 1.54 -0.52 -19.73
CA HIS A 630 1.53 -0.36 -21.19
C HIS A 630 1.07 -1.60 -21.95
N ALA A 631 1.40 -2.80 -21.45
CA ALA A 631 0.88 -4.05 -21.99
C ALA A 631 -0.65 -4.12 -21.88
N LEU A 632 -1.21 -3.79 -20.70
CA LEU A 632 -2.65 -3.79 -20.47
C LEU A 632 -3.39 -2.72 -21.28
N LEU A 633 -2.77 -1.57 -21.57
CA LEU A 633 -3.34 -0.59 -22.52
C LEU A 633 -3.41 -1.14 -23.96
N SER A 634 -2.49 -2.03 -24.33
CA SER A 634 -2.51 -2.70 -25.63
C SER A 634 -3.58 -3.80 -25.70
N ILE A 635 -3.77 -4.53 -24.60
CA ILE A 635 -4.78 -5.60 -24.47
C ILE A 635 -6.19 -5.03 -24.34
N PHE A 636 -6.36 -3.93 -23.58
CA PHE A 636 -7.63 -3.24 -23.36
C PHE A 636 -7.60 -1.79 -23.87
N PRO A 637 -7.57 -1.55 -25.20
CA PRO A 637 -7.48 -0.21 -25.75
C PRO A 637 -8.57 0.73 -25.21
N GLY A 638 -8.14 1.84 -24.61
CA GLY A 638 -9.05 2.86 -24.08
C GLY A 638 -9.63 2.57 -22.70
N LYS A 639 -9.36 1.41 -22.09
CA LYS A 639 -9.76 1.10 -20.71
C LYS A 639 -8.63 1.37 -19.72
N ARG A 640 -8.97 1.63 -18.46
CA ARG A 640 -8.00 1.77 -17.37
C ARG A 640 -7.42 0.40 -17.02
N PRO A 641 -6.10 0.22 -17.00
CA PRO A 641 -5.50 -1.00 -16.47
C PRO A 641 -5.85 -1.21 -14.99
N PHE A 642 -5.95 -2.47 -14.57
CA PHE A 642 -5.97 -2.83 -13.15
C PHE A 642 -4.75 -3.69 -12.84
N ILE A 643 -3.89 -3.16 -11.96
CA ILE A 643 -2.64 -3.79 -11.52
C ILE A 643 -2.56 -3.66 -10.01
N ILE A 644 -2.21 -4.75 -9.33
CA ILE A 644 -1.75 -4.76 -7.95
C ILE A 644 -0.31 -5.29 -7.96
N SER A 645 0.65 -4.50 -7.51
CA SER A 645 2.09 -4.85 -7.50
C SER A 645 2.63 -4.94 -6.08
N ARG A 646 3.55 -5.89 -5.83
CA ARG A 646 4.21 -6.03 -4.52
C ARG A 646 5.24 -4.93 -4.32
N SER A 647 6.34 -4.97 -5.07
CA SER A 647 7.37 -3.95 -4.98
C SER A 647 6.92 -2.65 -5.62
N THR A 648 7.25 -1.54 -4.95
CA THR A 648 6.90 -0.18 -5.38
C THR A 648 8.03 0.80 -5.13
N PHE A 649 8.11 1.84 -5.95
CA PHE A 649 8.95 3.01 -5.72
C PHE A 649 8.08 4.27 -5.72
N ALA A 650 8.66 5.41 -5.32
CA ALA A 650 8.01 6.71 -5.41
C ALA A 650 7.45 6.97 -6.83
N GLY A 651 6.11 6.96 -6.97
CA GLY A 651 5.39 7.15 -8.24
C GLY A 651 4.72 5.93 -8.83
N SER A 652 4.88 4.73 -8.25
CA SER A 652 4.17 3.52 -8.71
C SER A 652 2.64 3.68 -8.76
N GLY A 653 2.07 4.54 -7.90
CA GLY A 653 0.63 4.82 -7.85
C GLY A 653 0.02 5.37 -9.15
N ARG A 654 0.84 5.90 -10.06
CA ARG A 654 0.41 6.34 -11.40
C ARG A 654 -0.09 5.19 -12.27
N TRP A 655 0.27 3.95 -11.94
CA TRP A 655 0.01 2.77 -12.76
C TRP A 655 -0.72 1.65 -12.02
N ALA A 656 -0.41 1.45 -10.75
CA ALA A 656 -0.89 0.30 -9.98
C ALA A 656 -1.36 0.68 -8.57
N GLY A 657 -2.20 -0.18 -8.01
CA GLY A 657 -2.36 -0.30 -6.58
C GLY A 657 -1.29 -1.20 -5.97
N HIS A 658 -1.37 -1.41 -4.67
CA HIS A 658 -0.44 -2.21 -3.89
C HIS A 658 -1.20 -2.91 -2.76
N TRP A 659 -0.70 -4.05 -2.28
CA TRP A 659 -1.22 -4.70 -1.08
C TRP A 659 -0.11 -4.82 -0.05
N GLY A 660 -0.46 -4.80 1.24
CA GLY A 660 0.51 -4.73 2.33
C GLY A 660 1.38 -5.97 2.55
N GLY A 661 1.48 -6.89 1.59
CA GLY A 661 2.37 -8.04 1.65
C GLY A 661 1.81 -9.27 2.36
N ASP A 662 2.74 -10.15 2.72
CA ASP A 662 2.55 -11.47 3.29
C ASP A 662 2.30 -11.41 4.80
N ASN A 663 1.33 -10.59 5.19
CA ASN A 663 0.95 -10.37 6.58
C ASN A 663 0.53 -11.68 7.28
N ALA A 664 0.65 -11.77 8.60
CA ALA A 664 0.21 -12.97 9.32
C ALA A 664 -1.22 -12.83 9.88
N SER A 665 -1.88 -13.97 10.03
CA SER A 665 -3.18 -14.17 10.69
C SER A 665 -3.06 -13.94 12.22
N LYS A 666 -2.72 -12.70 12.60
CA LYS A 666 -2.50 -12.22 13.98
C LYS A 666 -3.13 -10.85 14.18
N TRP A 667 -3.54 -10.56 15.41
CA TRP A 667 -4.10 -9.26 15.79
C TRP A 667 -3.11 -8.12 15.59
N ALA A 668 -1.80 -8.36 15.79
CA ALA A 668 -0.76 -7.38 15.54
C ALA A 668 -0.77 -6.84 14.09
N TYR A 669 -0.96 -7.71 13.09
CA TYR A 669 -0.98 -7.28 11.69
C TYR A 669 -2.29 -6.57 11.31
N MET A 670 -3.42 -6.98 11.90
CA MET A 670 -4.65 -6.19 11.77
C MET A 670 -4.49 -4.80 12.39
N PHE A 671 -3.82 -4.69 13.54
CA PHE A 671 -3.53 -3.42 14.21
C PHE A 671 -2.64 -2.49 13.38
N PHE A 672 -1.59 -3.02 12.74
CA PHE A 672 -0.69 -2.22 11.88
C PHE A 672 -1.20 -2.00 10.45
N SER A 673 -2.28 -2.66 10.03
CA SER A 673 -2.85 -2.46 8.69
C SER A 673 -3.30 -1.02 8.42
N ILE A 674 -3.79 -0.32 9.45
CA ILE A 674 -4.26 1.08 9.35
C ILE A 674 -3.10 2.05 9.09
N PRO A 675 -2.03 2.11 9.92
CA PRO A 675 -0.91 3.01 9.64
C PRO A 675 -0.17 2.67 8.34
N GLN A 676 -0.11 1.40 7.92
CA GLN A 676 0.43 1.04 6.61
C GLN A 676 -0.41 1.67 5.48
N ALA A 677 -1.74 1.53 5.53
CA ALA A 677 -2.64 2.12 4.53
C ALA A 677 -2.59 3.66 4.48
N LEU A 678 -2.45 4.30 5.65
CA LEU A 678 -2.26 5.75 5.73
C LEU A 678 -0.91 6.17 5.13
N SER A 679 0.15 5.39 5.32
CA SER A 679 1.46 5.64 4.68
C SER A 679 1.36 5.57 3.16
N PHE A 680 0.68 4.57 2.60
CA PHE A 680 0.46 4.48 1.14
C PHE A 680 -0.45 5.57 0.58
N SER A 681 -1.40 6.08 1.39
CA SER A 681 -2.16 7.29 1.03
C SER A 681 -1.23 8.51 0.90
N LEU A 682 -0.23 8.64 1.77
CA LEU A 682 0.79 9.69 1.71
C LEU A 682 1.71 9.53 0.48
N PHE A 683 2.05 8.30 0.09
CA PHE A 683 2.89 8.00 -1.07
C PHE A 683 2.19 8.19 -2.43
N GLY A 684 0.89 8.50 -2.43
CA GLY A 684 0.12 8.63 -3.67
C GLY A 684 -0.26 7.28 -4.28
N ILE A 685 -0.47 6.25 -3.46
CA ILE A 685 -0.95 4.93 -3.87
C ILE A 685 -2.24 4.62 -3.10
N PRO A 686 -3.37 5.30 -3.45
CA PRO A 686 -4.60 5.19 -2.70
C PRO A 686 -5.30 3.85 -2.88
N MET A 687 -5.00 3.09 -3.94
CA MET A 687 -5.52 1.73 -4.14
C MET A 687 -4.70 0.73 -3.31
N PHE A 688 -4.89 0.79 -2.00
CA PHE A 688 -4.16 -0.01 -1.01
C PHE A 688 -5.10 -0.81 -0.10
N GLY A 689 -4.64 -1.99 0.30
CA GLY A 689 -5.26 -2.83 1.32
C GLY A 689 -4.30 -3.90 1.83
N VAL A 690 -4.70 -4.69 2.80
CA VAL A 690 -3.93 -5.85 3.29
C VAL A 690 -4.69 -7.14 3.02
N ASP A 691 -4.01 -8.28 3.11
CA ASP A 691 -4.70 -9.56 3.01
C ASP A 691 -5.56 -9.79 4.25
N THR A 692 -6.86 -9.76 4.01
CA THR A 692 -7.87 -9.78 5.07
C THR A 692 -7.94 -11.15 5.70
N CYS A 693 -8.00 -11.19 7.04
CA CYS A 693 -7.84 -12.36 7.89
C CYS A 693 -6.38 -12.85 8.04
N GLY A 694 -5.44 -12.24 7.32
CA GLY A 694 -4.02 -12.59 7.30
C GLY A 694 -3.69 -13.63 6.24
N PHE A 695 -2.54 -13.49 5.60
CA PHE A 695 -2.03 -14.46 4.63
C PHE A 695 -1.37 -15.66 5.32
N ASN A 696 -0.39 -15.40 6.19
CA ASN A 696 0.43 -16.42 6.84
C ASN A 696 -0.19 -16.97 8.14
N GLY A 697 -0.23 -18.30 8.27
CA GLY A 697 -0.78 -18.98 9.45
C GLY A 697 -2.31 -19.12 9.41
N ASN A 698 -2.88 -19.90 10.34
CA ASN A 698 -4.33 -20.08 10.39
C ASN A 698 -4.99 -18.88 11.08
N THR A 699 -6.02 -18.27 10.47
CA THR A 699 -6.93 -17.37 11.19
C THR A 699 -7.85 -18.16 12.14
N ASP A 700 -8.59 -17.45 12.99
CA ASP A 700 -9.77 -17.97 13.68
C ASP A 700 -11.04 -17.18 13.35
N GLU A 701 -12.17 -17.61 13.91
CA GLU A 701 -13.48 -17.00 13.69
C GLU A 701 -13.51 -15.53 14.15
N GLU A 702 -12.92 -15.21 15.30
CA GLU A 702 -12.98 -13.86 15.88
C GLU A 702 -12.12 -12.88 15.08
N LEU A 703 -10.86 -13.23 14.80
CA LEU A 703 -9.96 -12.40 14.02
C LEU A 703 -10.53 -12.16 12.63
N CYS A 704 -10.97 -13.20 11.92
CA CYS A 704 -11.49 -13.04 10.57
C CYS A 704 -12.81 -12.25 10.56
N ASN A 705 -13.64 -12.38 11.59
CA ASN A 705 -14.84 -11.55 11.76
C ASN A 705 -14.48 -10.06 11.83
N ARG A 706 -13.55 -9.66 12.71
CA ARG A 706 -13.12 -8.26 12.84
C ARG A 706 -12.40 -7.74 11.61
N TRP A 707 -11.53 -8.56 11.01
CA TRP A 707 -10.73 -8.14 9.88
C TRP A 707 -11.59 -7.95 8.62
N MET A 708 -12.57 -8.83 8.38
CA MET A 708 -13.54 -8.63 7.29
C MET A 708 -14.32 -7.31 7.45
N GLN A 709 -14.64 -6.91 8.68
CA GLN A 709 -15.28 -5.62 8.93
C GLN A 709 -14.36 -4.43 8.66
N LEU A 710 -13.12 -4.48 9.14
CA LEU A 710 -12.12 -3.43 8.93
C LEU A 710 -11.82 -3.22 7.44
N SER A 711 -11.44 -4.30 6.74
CA SER A 711 -10.99 -4.22 5.35
C SER A 711 -12.11 -3.83 4.38
N ALA A 712 -13.39 -3.98 4.75
CA ALA A 712 -14.49 -3.44 3.95
C ALA A 712 -14.41 -1.91 3.77
N PHE A 713 -13.64 -1.21 4.60
CA PHE A 713 -13.37 0.23 4.50
C PHE A 713 -11.99 0.57 3.94
N PHE A 714 -11.17 -0.42 3.56
CA PHE A 714 -9.92 -0.16 2.83
C PHE A 714 -10.20 0.08 1.35
N PRO A 715 -9.46 0.97 0.68
CA PRO A 715 -9.68 1.23 -0.75
C PRO A 715 -9.61 -0.04 -1.61
N PHE A 716 -8.59 -0.89 -1.40
CA PHE A 716 -8.51 -2.25 -1.95
C PHE A 716 -8.93 -3.28 -0.89
N TYR A 717 -9.83 -4.19 -1.24
CA TYR A 717 -10.42 -5.14 -0.29
C TYR A 717 -10.34 -6.58 -0.80
N ARG A 718 -9.26 -7.27 -0.40
CA ARG A 718 -8.98 -8.68 -0.74
C ARG A 718 -8.87 -9.56 0.50
N ASN A 719 -9.51 -10.73 0.46
CA ASN A 719 -9.15 -11.87 1.32
C ASN A 719 -8.25 -12.80 0.50
N HIS A 720 -7.09 -13.11 1.05
CA HIS A 720 -6.08 -13.98 0.46
C HIS A 720 -5.46 -14.82 1.57
N ASN A 721 -4.97 -16.01 1.25
CA ASN A 721 -4.60 -17.03 2.22
C ASN A 721 -3.44 -17.86 1.67
N VAL A 722 -2.50 -18.23 2.53
CA VAL A 722 -1.35 -19.07 2.16
C VAL A 722 -1.78 -20.51 1.85
N LEU A 723 -0.93 -21.22 1.11
CA LEU A 723 -1.09 -22.65 0.84
C LEU A 723 -1.24 -23.45 2.14
N SER A 724 -2.11 -24.46 2.11
CA SER A 724 -2.32 -25.41 3.22
C SER A 724 -2.82 -24.85 4.56
N ALA A 725 -3.01 -23.54 4.71
CA ALA A 725 -3.76 -23.00 5.83
C ALA A 725 -5.24 -23.40 5.73
N ILE A 726 -5.95 -23.33 6.86
CA ILE A 726 -7.40 -23.59 6.86
C ILE A 726 -8.12 -22.63 5.89
N PRO A 727 -9.23 -23.05 5.25
CA PRO A 727 -10.06 -22.14 4.45
C PRO A 727 -10.56 -20.96 5.29
N GLN A 728 -10.54 -19.76 4.72
CA GLN A 728 -10.90 -18.53 5.40
C GLN A 728 -11.78 -17.58 4.58
N GLU A 729 -12.39 -18.09 3.51
CA GLU A 729 -13.48 -17.37 2.84
C GLU A 729 -14.58 -17.04 3.85
N PRO A 730 -15.27 -15.89 3.74
CA PRO A 730 -16.20 -15.41 4.76
C PRO A 730 -17.38 -16.36 5.03
N TYR A 731 -17.68 -17.28 4.11
CA TYR A 731 -18.72 -18.28 4.29
C TYR A 731 -18.35 -19.46 5.19
N ASN A 732 -17.11 -19.54 5.69
CA ASN A 732 -16.67 -20.65 6.55
C ASN A 732 -17.28 -20.59 7.97
N TRP A 733 -17.63 -19.40 8.47
CA TRP A 733 -18.27 -19.21 9.78
C TRP A 733 -19.52 -18.35 9.68
N ALA A 734 -20.60 -18.77 10.35
CA ALA A 734 -21.88 -18.04 10.30
C ALA A 734 -21.76 -16.59 10.84
N SER A 735 -20.95 -16.36 11.88
CA SER A 735 -20.73 -15.02 12.41
C SER A 735 -19.96 -14.13 11.43
N VAL A 736 -18.99 -14.71 10.70
CA VAL A 736 -18.19 -14.01 9.68
C VAL A 736 -19.05 -13.66 8.46
N ILE A 737 -20.00 -14.52 8.06
CA ILE A 737 -21.00 -14.19 7.02
C ILE A 737 -21.77 -12.92 7.41
N GLU A 738 -22.34 -12.88 8.61
CA GLU A 738 -23.16 -11.75 9.06
C GLU A 738 -22.33 -10.47 9.24
N ALA A 739 -21.11 -10.58 9.79
CA ALA A 739 -20.18 -9.46 9.93
C ALA A 739 -19.77 -8.89 8.56
N SER A 740 -19.40 -9.77 7.62
CA SER A 740 -19.01 -9.41 6.26
C SER A 740 -20.17 -8.75 5.52
N LYS A 741 -21.37 -9.35 5.54
CA LYS A 741 -22.57 -8.77 4.89
C LYS A 741 -22.91 -7.40 5.51
N SER A 742 -22.76 -7.23 6.82
CA SER A 742 -23.05 -5.97 7.49
C SER A 742 -22.10 -4.85 7.05
N ALA A 743 -20.79 -5.11 7.02
CA ALA A 743 -19.80 -4.13 6.58
C ALA A 743 -19.85 -3.89 5.05
N MET A 744 -19.99 -4.96 4.25
CA MET A 744 -20.10 -4.87 2.79
C MET A 744 -21.35 -4.12 2.33
N ARG A 745 -22.48 -4.20 3.06
CA ARG A 745 -23.66 -3.36 2.75
C ARG A 745 -23.33 -1.87 2.82
N ILE A 746 -22.49 -1.45 3.77
CA ILE A 746 -22.03 -0.07 3.89
C ILE A 746 -21.09 0.25 2.74
N ARG A 747 -20.07 -0.60 2.49
CA ARG A 747 -19.12 -0.42 1.39
C ARG A 747 -19.82 -0.28 0.04
N TYR A 748 -20.69 -1.22 -0.31
CA TYR A 748 -21.38 -1.28 -1.61
C TYR A 748 -22.37 -0.12 -1.78
N ALA A 749 -22.96 0.39 -0.68
CA ALA A 749 -23.74 1.61 -0.73
C ALA A 749 -22.88 2.84 -1.02
N LEU A 750 -21.67 2.89 -0.47
CA LEU A 750 -20.72 4.00 -0.58
C LEU A 750 -19.75 3.89 -1.76
N LEU A 751 -19.88 2.91 -2.66
CA LEU A 751 -19.03 2.85 -3.87
C LEU A 751 -19.05 4.14 -4.69
N PRO A 752 -20.18 4.86 -4.87
CA PRO A 752 -20.15 6.15 -5.57
C PRO A 752 -19.33 7.22 -4.84
N TYR A 753 -19.36 7.21 -3.51
CA TYR A 753 -18.53 8.09 -2.69
C TYR A 753 -17.05 7.72 -2.81
N LEU A 754 -16.68 6.45 -2.63
CA LEU A 754 -15.31 5.97 -2.82
C LEU A 754 -14.78 6.29 -4.22
N TYR A 755 -15.59 6.06 -5.26
CA TYR A 755 -15.24 6.37 -6.64
C TYR A 755 -15.00 7.87 -6.87
N THR A 756 -15.80 8.72 -6.22
CA THR A 756 -15.59 10.17 -6.23
C THR A 756 -14.29 10.54 -5.51
N LEU A 757 -13.94 9.89 -4.40
CA LEU A 757 -12.65 10.10 -3.73
C LEU A 757 -11.47 9.69 -4.62
N PHE A 758 -11.57 8.58 -5.34
CA PHE A 758 -10.56 8.17 -6.32
C PHE A 758 -10.43 9.15 -7.47
N TYR A 759 -11.54 9.72 -7.96
CA TYR A 759 -11.51 10.81 -8.94
C TYR A 759 -10.74 12.03 -8.42
N LEU A 760 -10.98 12.44 -7.16
CA LEU A 760 -10.26 13.55 -6.55
C LEU A 760 -8.78 13.23 -6.34
N ALA A 761 -8.45 12.00 -5.96
CA ALA A 761 -7.06 11.56 -5.87
C ALA A 761 -6.37 11.68 -7.23
N HIS A 762 -6.99 11.11 -8.27
CA HIS A 762 -6.50 11.12 -9.64
C HIS A 762 -6.36 12.52 -10.27
N THR A 763 -7.19 13.49 -9.87
CA THR A 763 -7.22 14.82 -10.50
C THR A 763 -6.57 15.93 -9.66
N THR A 764 -6.46 15.75 -8.35
CA THR A 764 -6.00 16.82 -7.44
C THR A 764 -4.93 16.39 -6.44
N GLY A 765 -4.58 15.10 -6.39
CA GLY A 765 -3.64 14.55 -5.41
C GLY A 765 -4.22 14.41 -4.00
N SER A 766 -5.55 14.41 -3.88
CA SER A 766 -6.26 14.15 -2.62
C SER A 766 -6.03 12.71 -2.14
N THR A 767 -6.14 12.49 -0.85
CA THR A 767 -6.13 11.16 -0.23
C THR A 767 -7.55 10.57 -0.15
N VAL A 768 -7.66 9.25 -0.33
CA VAL A 768 -8.91 8.48 -0.17
C VAL A 768 -9.10 8.09 1.30
N MET A 769 -8.14 7.36 1.88
CA MET A 769 -8.05 7.11 3.31
C MET A 769 -7.20 8.21 3.96
N ARG A 770 -7.62 8.75 5.11
CA ARG A 770 -6.98 9.92 5.73
C ARG A 770 -6.76 9.73 7.23
N ALA A 771 -5.61 10.20 7.71
CA ALA A 771 -5.36 10.33 9.14
C ALA A 771 -6.17 11.49 9.70
N LEU A 772 -6.62 11.36 10.95
CA LEU A 772 -7.36 12.43 11.63
C LEU A 772 -6.55 13.72 11.72
N ALA A 773 -5.23 13.61 11.94
CA ALA A 773 -4.31 14.75 11.99
C ALA A 773 -4.19 15.52 10.67
N TRP A 774 -4.65 14.98 9.53
CA TRP A 774 -4.62 15.70 8.26
C TRP A 774 -5.93 16.43 7.98
N GLU A 775 -7.04 15.91 8.48
CA GLU A 775 -8.37 16.52 8.35
C GLU A 775 -8.66 17.55 9.46
N PHE A 776 -8.07 17.34 10.64
CA PHE A 776 -8.14 18.24 11.79
C PHE A 776 -6.73 18.70 12.19
N PRO A 777 -6.04 19.44 11.30
CA PRO A 777 -4.60 19.60 11.37
C PRO A 777 -4.13 20.48 12.52
N ASN A 778 -5.01 21.27 13.14
CA ASN A 778 -4.67 22.15 14.25
C ASN A 778 -4.84 21.49 15.63
N ASP A 779 -5.14 20.18 15.70
CA ASP A 779 -5.21 19.45 16.97
C ASP A 779 -3.96 18.57 17.15
N PRO A 780 -2.97 18.99 17.96
CA PRO A 780 -1.74 18.23 18.17
C PRO A 780 -1.96 16.88 18.86
N SER A 781 -3.10 16.67 19.56
CA SER A 781 -3.38 15.39 20.20
C SER A 781 -3.63 14.26 19.19
N LEU A 782 -3.93 14.62 17.94
CA LEU A 782 -4.20 13.67 16.86
C LEU A 782 -2.93 13.19 16.14
N ALA A 783 -1.77 13.80 16.41
CA ALA A 783 -0.53 13.56 15.67
C ALA A 783 -0.10 12.08 15.65
N ALA A 784 -0.45 11.32 16.68
CA ALA A 784 -0.15 9.88 16.81
C ALA A 784 -1.40 8.98 16.65
N VAL A 785 -2.56 9.51 16.26
CA VAL A 785 -3.79 8.73 16.13
C VAL A 785 -3.81 8.01 14.79
N ASP A 786 -3.62 6.69 14.85
CA ASP A 786 -3.50 5.80 13.68
C ASP A 786 -4.19 4.44 13.89
N ARG A 787 -5.13 4.37 14.84
CA ARG A 787 -6.01 3.20 15.12
C ARG A 787 -7.46 3.40 14.69
N GLN A 788 -7.73 4.55 14.10
CA GLN A 788 -8.97 4.93 13.46
C GLN A 788 -8.61 5.83 12.28
N PHE A 789 -9.51 5.96 11.31
CA PHE A 789 -9.24 6.71 10.09
C PHE A 789 -10.51 7.28 9.49
N LEU A 790 -10.33 8.16 8.51
CA LEU A 790 -11.41 8.69 7.69
C LEU A 790 -11.34 8.14 6.27
N LEU A 791 -12.50 7.92 5.67
CA LEU A 791 -12.66 7.86 4.22
C LEU A 791 -13.11 9.23 3.73
N GLY A 792 -12.25 9.89 2.97
CA GLY A 792 -12.38 11.31 2.64
C GLY A 792 -12.55 12.17 3.90
N PRO A 793 -13.29 13.29 3.83
CA PRO A 793 -13.55 14.13 5.00
C PRO A 793 -14.78 13.70 5.82
N SER A 794 -15.55 12.70 5.35
CA SER A 794 -16.96 12.55 5.74
C SER A 794 -17.30 11.32 6.59
N LEU A 795 -16.50 10.25 6.56
CA LEU A 795 -16.82 8.98 7.23
C LEU A 795 -15.66 8.52 8.09
N MET A 796 -15.88 8.31 9.39
CA MET A 796 -14.90 7.81 10.34
C MET A 796 -15.17 6.35 10.71
N VAL A 797 -14.11 5.54 10.75
CA VAL A 797 -14.15 4.12 11.12
C VAL A 797 -13.31 3.91 12.36
N VAL A 798 -13.88 3.27 13.39
CA VAL A 798 -13.21 2.99 14.68
C VAL A 798 -13.26 1.48 14.94
N PRO A 799 -12.32 0.69 14.38
CA PRO A 799 -12.34 -0.78 14.44
C PRO A 799 -11.83 -1.33 15.78
N VAL A 800 -12.34 -2.49 16.19
CA VAL A 800 -11.74 -3.30 17.27
C VAL A 800 -10.46 -3.94 16.74
N LEU A 801 -9.35 -3.76 17.46
CA LEU A 801 -8.01 -4.22 17.08
C LEU A 801 -7.36 -5.14 18.14
N GLU A 802 -8.15 -5.62 19.10
CA GLU A 802 -7.70 -6.48 20.20
C GLU A 802 -8.64 -7.69 20.33
N PRO A 803 -8.13 -8.88 20.71
CA PRO A 803 -8.94 -10.07 20.89
C PRO A 803 -9.89 -9.97 22.10
N GLN A 804 -11.01 -10.67 22.01
CA GLN A 804 -11.96 -10.94 23.10
C GLN A 804 -12.59 -9.70 23.76
N VAL A 805 -12.71 -8.61 23.02
CA VAL A 805 -13.36 -7.38 23.49
C VAL A 805 -14.65 -7.08 22.73
N ASP A 806 -15.58 -6.44 23.43
CA ASP A 806 -16.88 -5.98 22.94
C ASP A 806 -16.99 -4.45 22.94
N THR A 807 -15.87 -3.75 23.17
CA THR A 807 -15.76 -2.30 23.15
C THR A 807 -14.46 -1.87 22.47
N VAL A 808 -14.44 -0.64 21.97
CA VAL A 808 -13.26 0.01 21.40
C VAL A 808 -13.18 1.44 21.92
N LYS A 809 -11.99 2.03 21.87
CA LYS A 809 -11.77 3.43 22.21
C LYS A 809 -11.49 4.25 20.95
N GLY A 810 -12.17 5.38 20.80
CA GLY A 810 -11.95 6.33 19.70
C GLY A 810 -12.04 7.79 20.13
N VAL A 811 -11.28 8.64 19.45
CA VAL A 811 -11.35 10.11 19.60
C VAL A 811 -12.24 10.72 18.53
N PHE A 812 -12.92 11.81 18.88
CA PHE A 812 -13.86 12.51 17.99
C PHE A 812 -13.41 13.97 17.86
N PRO A 813 -12.62 14.29 16.82
CA PRO A 813 -12.04 15.61 16.68
C PRO A 813 -13.11 16.66 16.31
N GLY A 814 -12.81 17.92 16.60
CA GLY A 814 -13.66 19.07 16.28
C GLY A 814 -14.87 19.28 17.20
N VAL A 815 -15.17 18.36 18.12
CA VAL A 815 -16.37 18.45 18.99
C VAL A 815 -16.36 19.72 19.85
N ALA A 816 -15.20 20.18 20.33
CA ALA A 816 -15.08 21.45 21.05
C ALA A 816 -15.45 22.66 20.17
N GLN A 817 -15.21 22.56 18.87
CA GLN A 817 -15.49 23.58 17.86
C GLN A 817 -16.91 23.46 17.28
N GLY A 818 -17.74 22.55 17.83
CA GLY A 818 -19.13 22.36 17.44
C GLY A 818 -19.33 21.31 16.35
N GLU A 819 -18.32 20.49 16.05
CA GLU A 819 -18.50 19.37 15.13
C GLU A 819 -19.43 18.31 15.69
N VAL A 820 -20.25 17.75 14.80
CA VAL A 820 -21.25 16.74 15.11
C VAL A 820 -20.85 15.45 14.40
N TRP A 821 -20.90 14.33 15.12
CA TRP A 821 -20.69 13.00 14.56
C TRP A 821 -21.98 12.21 14.72
N TYR A 822 -22.47 11.62 13.64
CA TYR A 822 -23.66 10.77 13.62
C TYR A 822 -23.24 9.30 13.57
N ASP A 823 -23.77 8.48 14.45
CA ASP A 823 -23.59 7.03 14.35
C ASP A 823 -24.33 6.48 13.12
N TRP A 824 -23.64 5.73 12.26
CA TRP A 824 -24.17 5.24 10.99
C TRP A 824 -25.44 4.38 11.16
N TYR A 825 -25.48 3.57 12.22
CA TYR A 825 -26.52 2.55 12.41
C TYR A 825 -27.77 3.12 13.07
N THR A 826 -27.60 3.86 14.15
CA THR A 826 -28.70 4.49 14.91
C THR A 826 -29.15 5.81 14.27
N GLN A 827 -28.32 6.42 13.43
CA GLN A 827 -28.55 7.70 12.78
C GLN A 827 -28.74 8.86 13.78
N THR A 828 -28.23 8.69 15.00
CA THR A 828 -28.29 9.68 16.08
C THR A 828 -26.96 10.39 16.25
N VAL A 829 -26.99 11.60 16.83
CA VAL A 829 -25.76 12.29 17.25
C VAL A 829 -25.06 11.44 18.32
N PHE A 830 -23.81 11.11 18.09
CA PHE A 830 -22.97 10.39 19.02
C PHE A 830 -22.48 11.32 20.13
N ASP A 831 -22.71 10.95 21.39
CA ASP A 831 -22.35 11.76 22.56
C ASP A 831 -20.85 11.61 22.93
N ALA A 832 -19.98 12.13 22.06
CA ALA A 832 -18.55 12.24 22.35
C ALA A 832 -18.23 13.51 23.15
N LYS A 833 -17.16 13.46 23.96
CA LYS A 833 -16.63 14.64 24.68
C LYS A 833 -15.32 15.12 24.06
N PRO A 834 -15.07 16.44 23.97
CA PRO A 834 -13.82 16.96 23.43
C PRO A 834 -12.59 16.44 24.16
N GLY A 835 -11.56 16.05 23.41
CA GLY A 835 -10.29 15.54 23.97
C GLY A 835 -10.38 14.21 24.72
N VAL A 836 -11.55 13.54 24.69
CA VAL A 836 -11.75 12.27 25.41
C VAL A 836 -11.69 11.10 24.45
N ASN A 837 -10.83 10.14 24.80
CA ASN A 837 -10.85 8.82 24.16
C ASN A 837 -12.10 8.05 24.64
N THR A 838 -13.14 8.06 23.82
CA THR A 838 -14.49 7.61 24.17
C THR A 838 -14.60 6.10 23.99
N THR A 839 -15.09 5.40 25.02
CA THR A 839 -15.40 3.97 24.92
C THR A 839 -16.71 3.77 24.16
N ILE A 840 -16.66 2.97 23.10
CA ILE A 840 -17.75 2.69 22.17
C ILE A 840 -18.09 1.21 22.26
N SER A 841 -19.38 0.87 22.26
CA SER A 841 -19.81 -0.54 22.16
C SER A 841 -19.51 -1.07 20.76
N ALA A 842 -18.81 -2.19 20.69
CA ALA A 842 -18.38 -2.86 19.47
C ALA A 842 -18.43 -4.38 19.66
N PRO A 843 -19.62 -4.99 19.89
CA PRO A 843 -19.74 -6.44 19.99
C PRO A 843 -19.28 -7.13 18.69
N LEU A 844 -18.95 -8.42 18.76
CA LEU A 844 -18.54 -9.20 17.58
C LEU A 844 -19.60 -9.08 16.46
N GLY A 845 -19.18 -8.83 15.22
CA GLY A 845 -20.08 -8.54 14.12
C GLY A 845 -20.60 -7.10 14.03
N HIS A 846 -20.14 -6.19 14.91
CA HIS A 846 -20.37 -4.74 14.79
C HIS A 846 -19.06 -3.94 14.74
N ILE A 847 -18.93 -3.07 13.73
CA ILE A 847 -17.83 -2.12 13.58
C ILE A 847 -18.39 -0.69 13.72
N PRO A 848 -17.90 0.11 14.68
CA PRO A 848 -18.32 1.50 14.79
C PRO A 848 -17.96 2.36 13.57
N VAL A 849 -18.97 3.02 13.00
CA VAL A 849 -18.85 3.90 11.83
C VAL A 849 -19.63 5.18 12.10
N PHE A 850 -19.01 6.32 11.86
CA PHE A 850 -19.60 7.64 12.13
C PHE A 850 -19.55 8.54 10.90
N VAL A 851 -20.65 9.23 10.62
CA VAL A 851 -20.75 10.24 9.57
C VAL A 851 -20.52 11.61 10.17
N ARG A 852 -19.58 12.37 9.62
CA ARG A 852 -19.32 13.75 10.04
C ARG A 852 -20.46 14.66 9.57
N GLY A 853 -21.02 15.45 10.48
CA GLY A 853 -21.95 16.53 10.15
C GLY A 853 -21.33 17.51 9.16
N GLY A 854 -22.16 18.20 8.37
CA GLY A 854 -21.70 19.06 7.29
C GLY A 854 -21.49 18.35 5.95
N ASN A 855 -21.79 17.04 5.84
CA ASN A 855 -21.50 16.25 4.65
C ASN A 855 -22.75 15.63 4.01
N VAL A 856 -22.76 15.56 2.67
CA VAL A 856 -23.75 14.82 1.87
C VAL A 856 -23.06 13.66 1.17
N LEU A 857 -23.53 12.43 1.43
CA LEU A 857 -22.98 11.21 0.85
C LEU A 857 -23.90 10.68 -0.25
N PRO A 858 -23.43 10.60 -1.51
CA PRO A 858 -24.13 9.90 -2.58
C PRO A 858 -23.98 8.38 -2.41
N MET A 859 -25.09 7.66 -2.53
CA MET A 859 -25.15 6.21 -2.34
C MET A 859 -25.99 5.54 -3.42
N GLN A 860 -25.73 4.26 -3.64
CA GLN A 860 -26.56 3.37 -4.46
C GLN A 860 -27.02 2.15 -3.66
N GLN A 861 -28.01 1.43 -4.17
CA GLN A 861 -28.47 0.23 -3.50
C GLN A 861 -27.39 -0.87 -3.56
N PRO A 862 -26.97 -1.45 -2.42
CA PRO A 862 -26.03 -2.56 -2.41
C PRO A 862 -26.55 -3.76 -3.22
N ALA A 863 -25.64 -4.41 -3.94
CA ALA A 863 -25.89 -5.61 -4.72
C ALA A 863 -24.69 -6.58 -4.61
N GLN A 864 -24.77 -7.74 -5.27
CA GLN A 864 -23.72 -8.77 -5.21
C GLN A 864 -22.48 -8.42 -6.06
N VAL A 865 -22.66 -7.59 -7.10
CA VAL A 865 -21.61 -7.10 -7.99
C VAL A 865 -21.78 -5.61 -8.29
N THR A 866 -20.71 -4.91 -8.63
CA THR A 866 -20.69 -3.46 -8.86
C THR A 866 -21.51 -3.04 -10.07
N ARG A 867 -21.58 -3.87 -11.12
CA ARG A 867 -22.47 -3.67 -12.27
C ARG A 867 -23.91 -3.43 -11.81
N ASP A 868 -24.38 -4.22 -10.86
CA ASP A 868 -25.77 -4.17 -10.41
C ASP A 868 -25.99 -3.00 -9.44
N VAL A 869 -24.98 -2.65 -8.63
CA VAL A 869 -24.98 -1.41 -7.83
C VAL A 869 -25.12 -0.19 -8.73
N ARG A 870 -24.31 -0.10 -9.80
CA ARG A 870 -24.30 1.02 -10.75
C ARG A 870 -25.62 1.22 -11.48
N ASN A 871 -26.39 0.15 -11.67
CA ASN A 871 -27.70 0.17 -12.32
C ASN A 871 -28.87 0.31 -11.32
N SER A 872 -28.57 0.56 -10.04
CA SER A 872 -29.57 0.72 -9.01
C SER A 872 -29.93 2.19 -8.77
N PRO A 873 -31.13 2.49 -8.24
CA PRO A 873 -31.52 3.83 -7.88
C PRO A 873 -30.56 4.50 -6.87
N TRP A 874 -30.44 5.82 -6.99
CA TRP A 874 -29.65 6.64 -6.08
C TRP A 874 -30.33 6.85 -4.74
N SER A 875 -29.53 7.12 -3.72
CA SER A 875 -29.97 7.65 -2.44
C SER A 875 -28.95 8.68 -1.93
N LEU A 876 -29.41 9.61 -1.10
CA LEU A 876 -28.54 10.60 -0.44
C LEU A 876 -28.66 10.50 1.08
N LEU A 877 -27.53 10.51 1.77
CA LEU A 877 -27.46 10.73 3.21
C LEU A 877 -26.92 12.14 3.47
N VAL A 878 -27.76 13.00 4.02
CA VAL A 878 -27.43 14.38 4.38
C VAL A 878 -27.22 14.45 5.88
N ALA A 879 -25.97 14.55 6.33
CA ALA A 879 -25.65 14.74 7.74
C ALA A 879 -25.48 16.24 8.02
N LEU A 880 -26.49 16.89 8.60
CA LEU A 880 -26.42 18.33 8.88
C LEU A 880 -25.37 18.62 9.97
N GLY A 881 -24.60 19.69 9.80
CA GLY A 881 -23.74 20.23 10.86
C GLY A 881 -24.56 20.90 11.96
N SER A 882 -23.89 21.37 13.02
CA SER A 882 -24.53 22.15 14.09
C SER A 882 -25.18 23.44 13.58
N ASP A 883 -24.69 23.98 12.46
CA ASP A 883 -25.21 25.16 11.77
C ASP A 883 -26.36 24.86 10.78
N GLY A 884 -26.81 23.60 10.70
CA GLY A 884 -27.89 23.16 9.83
C GLY A 884 -27.52 23.09 8.35
N LYS A 885 -26.22 23.06 8.02
CA LYS A 885 -25.74 22.94 6.63
C LYS A 885 -25.04 21.61 6.36
N ALA A 886 -24.97 21.24 5.09
CA ALA A 886 -24.12 20.16 4.61
C ALA A 886 -23.74 20.37 3.15
N SER A 887 -22.63 19.77 2.70
CA SER A 887 -22.25 19.76 1.29
C SER A 887 -21.61 18.45 0.88
N GLY A 888 -21.62 18.15 -0.41
CA GLY A 888 -20.99 16.97 -0.96
C GLY A 888 -20.88 17.05 -2.47
N GLN A 889 -20.19 16.07 -3.06
CA GLN A 889 -20.03 15.99 -4.51
C GLN A 889 -20.09 14.53 -4.96
N LEU A 890 -20.45 14.34 -6.23
CA LEU A 890 -20.50 13.06 -6.92
C LEU A 890 -19.83 13.19 -8.29
N TYR A 891 -18.96 12.24 -8.60
CA TYR A 891 -18.41 12.03 -9.95
C TYR A 891 -18.98 10.75 -10.56
N VAL A 892 -19.43 10.82 -11.81
CA VAL A 892 -19.93 9.68 -12.58
C VAL A 892 -19.36 9.70 -13.99
N ASP A 893 -18.85 8.56 -14.43
CA ASP A 893 -18.50 8.25 -15.82
C ASP A 893 -18.93 6.81 -16.16
N ASP A 894 -18.46 6.27 -17.28
CA ASP A 894 -18.75 4.89 -17.69
C ASP A 894 -18.21 3.81 -16.75
N GLY A 895 -17.27 4.16 -15.86
CA GLY A 895 -16.68 3.25 -14.89
C GLY A 895 -15.38 2.59 -15.36
N GLU A 896 -14.96 2.74 -16.62
CA GLU A 896 -13.90 1.92 -17.21
C GLU A 896 -12.91 2.66 -18.12
N SER A 897 -13.33 3.72 -18.81
CA SER A 897 -12.50 4.36 -19.84
C SER A 897 -11.36 5.19 -19.27
N ILE A 898 -10.15 5.07 -19.84
CA ILE A 898 -9.00 5.90 -19.48
C ILE A 898 -9.29 7.39 -19.71
N THR A 899 -9.97 7.69 -20.82
CA THR A 899 -10.51 9.02 -21.13
C THR A 899 -11.99 8.84 -21.40
N PRO A 900 -12.85 9.06 -20.39
CA PRO A 900 -14.29 8.90 -20.56
C PRO A 900 -14.82 9.79 -21.69
N PRO A 901 -15.70 9.27 -22.56
CA PRO A 901 -16.31 10.09 -23.63
C PRO A 901 -17.21 11.20 -23.07
N ALA A 902 -17.72 11.01 -21.85
CA ALA A 902 -18.45 12.00 -21.08
C ALA A 902 -18.34 11.69 -19.58
N SER A 903 -18.39 12.74 -18.76
CA SER A 903 -18.55 12.65 -17.30
C SER A 903 -19.73 13.50 -16.83
N LEU A 904 -20.15 13.25 -15.59
CA LEU A 904 -21.15 14.02 -14.84
C LEU A 904 -20.56 14.32 -13.46
N HIS A 905 -20.69 15.58 -13.05
CA HIS A 905 -20.39 16.05 -11.70
C HIS A 905 -21.66 16.61 -11.09
N VAL A 906 -21.96 16.23 -9.86
CA VAL A 906 -23.11 16.77 -9.11
C VAL A 906 -22.60 17.37 -7.81
N ASP A 907 -22.93 18.64 -7.57
CA ASP A 907 -22.70 19.26 -6.26
C ASP A 907 -23.99 19.22 -5.44
N PHE A 908 -23.86 18.92 -4.16
CA PHE A 908 -24.94 18.92 -3.18
C PHE A 908 -24.72 20.02 -2.16
N VAL A 909 -25.76 20.81 -1.88
CA VAL A 909 -25.72 21.84 -0.84
C VAL A 909 -27.02 21.81 -0.05
N ALA A 910 -26.92 21.49 1.24
CA ALA A 910 -28.00 21.61 2.20
C ALA A 910 -27.84 22.89 3.03
N SER A 911 -28.87 23.73 3.09
CA SER A 911 -28.97 24.88 4.01
C SER A 911 -30.42 25.34 4.13
N ASN A 912 -30.79 25.96 5.25
CA ASN A 912 -32.14 26.52 5.46
C ASN A 912 -33.27 25.52 5.12
N SER A 913 -33.17 24.30 5.66
CA SER A 913 -34.08 23.17 5.38
C SER A 913 -34.32 22.87 3.90
N THR A 914 -33.30 23.11 3.07
CA THR A 914 -33.35 22.90 1.64
C THR A 914 -32.09 22.15 1.20
N LEU A 915 -32.23 21.14 0.35
CA LEU A 915 -31.15 20.45 -0.33
C LEU A 915 -31.23 20.75 -1.82
N PHE A 916 -30.14 21.29 -2.37
CA PHE A 916 -29.94 21.51 -3.80
C PHE A 916 -29.03 20.42 -4.36
N ALA A 917 -29.36 19.91 -5.54
CA ALA A 917 -28.46 19.13 -6.37
C ALA A 917 -28.28 19.84 -7.71
N THR A 918 -27.03 20.06 -8.12
CA THR A 918 -26.70 20.76 -9.36
C THR A 918 -25.75 19.92 -10.21
N GLY A 919 -26.24 19.51 -11.38
CA GLY A 919 -25.52 18.62 -12.29
C GLY A 919 -24.80 19.37 -13.41
N ARG A 920 -23.56 19.00 -13.71
CA ARG A 920 -22.80 19.49 -14.87
C ARG A 920 -22.07 18.35 -15.58
N GLY A 921 -22.00 18.41 -16.89
CA GLY A 921 -21.36 17.39 -17.72
C GLY A 921 -22.29 16.82 -18.78
N ALA A 922 -21.81 15.82 -19.51
CA ALA A 922 -22.51 15.23 -20.64
C ALA A 922 -22.87 13.75 -20.44
N PHE A 923 -22.40 13.11 -19.36
CA PHE A 923 -22.73 11.72 -19.06
C PHE A 923 -24.21 11.64 -18.66
N LYS A 924 -24.94 10.74 -19.32
CA LYS A 924 -26.38 10.56 -19.10
C LYS A 924 -26.59 9.37 -18.19
N ASP A 925 -26.84 9.66 -16.93
CA ASP A 925 -27.28 8.67 -15.95
C ASP A 925 -28.82 8.65 -15.87
N THR A 926 -29.41 7.50 -16.12
CA THR A 926 -30.87 7.30 -16.14
C THR A 926 -31.41 6.72 -14.84
N ASN A 927 -30.55 6.44 -13.86
CA ASN A 927 -30.98 5.88 -12.58
C ASN A 927 -31.79 6.94 -11.79
N PRO A 928 -32.99 6.62 -11.29
CA PRO A 928 -33.80 7.57 -10.54
C PRO A 928 -33.28 7.74 -9.11
N LEU A 929 -33.72 8.80 -8.42
CA LEU A 929 -33.50 8.99 -6.99
C LEU A 929 -34.57 8.22 -6.22
N ALA A 930 -34.19 7.29 -5.36
CA ALA A 930 -35.12 6.53 -4.53
C ALA A 930 -35.50 7.26 -3.25
N ASN A 931 -34.51 7.74 -2.51
CA ASN A 931 -34.74 8.39 -1.23
C ASN A 931 -33.67 9.42 -0.86
N VAL A 932 -34.02 10.28 0.09
CA VAL A 932 -33.12 11.19 0.79
C VAL A 932 -33.33 11.03 2.28
N THR A 933 -32.25 10.78 3.03
CA THR A 933 -32.24 10.72 4.49
C THR A 933 -31.49 11.93 5.02
N VAL A 934 -32.13 12.75 5.85
CA VAL A 934 -31.54 13.95 6.46
C VAL A 934 -31.42 13.74 7.96
N LEU A 935 -30.19 13.77 8.48
CA LEU A 935 -29.86 13.67 9.89
C LEU A 935 -29.81 15.06 10.53
N GLY A 936 -30.23 15.19 11.78
CA GLY A 936 -30.14 16.45 12.52
C GLY A 936 -31.26 17.46 12.23
N VAL A 937 -32.41 17.01 11.71
CA VAL A 937 -33.57 17.90 11.47
C VAL A 937 -34.24 18.20 12.82
N PRO A 938 -34.28 19.46 13.29
CA PRO A 938 -34.63 19.78 14.68
C PRO A 938 -36.10 19.50 15.04
N ALA A 939 -37.00 19.70 14.08
CA ALA A 939 -38.45 19.56 14.24
C ALA A 939 -39.09 18.91 13.01
N ALA A 940 -40.26 18.29 13.21
CA ALA A 940 -40.99 17.65 12.11
C ALA A 940 -41.36 18.69 11.03
N PRO A 941 -41.07 18.41 9.75
CA PRO A 941 -41.45 19.30 8.66
C PRO A 941 -42.98 19.36 8.50
N SER A 942 -43.52 20.53 8.17
CA SER A 942 -44.96 20.68 7.93
C SER A 942 -45.39 20.18 6.55
N ALA A 943 -44.49 20.25 5.58
CA ALA A 943 -44.62 19.72 4.24
C ALA A 943 -43.23 19.44 3.66
N VAL A 944 -43.13 18.45 2.77
CA VAL A 944 -41.91 18.21 2.00
C VAL A 944 -42.23 18.36 0.52
N THR A 945 -41.38 19.06 -0.22
CA THR A 945 -41.56 19.27 -1.66
C THR A 945 -40.28 18.97 -2.42
N LEU A 946 -40.40 18.39 -3.62
CA LEU A 946 -39.33 18.28 -4.61
C LEU A 946 -39.72 19.13 -5.82
N ASN A 947 -38.91 20.14 -6.17
CA ASN A 947 -39.21 21.08 -7.26
C ASN A 947 -40.57 21.78 -7.11
N ASN A 948 -40.96 22.09 -5.87
CA ASN A 948 -42.27 22.63 -5.47
C ASN A 948 -43.47 21.67 -5.69
N GLU A 949 -43.24 20.43 -6.10
CA GLU A 949 -44.26 19.37 -6.07
C GLU A 949 -44.27 18.71 -4.69
N THR A 950 -45.46 18.60 -4.09
CA THR A 950 -45.61 18.00 -2.76
C THR A 950 -45.30 16.51 -2.80
N VAL A 951 -44.38 16.08 -1.94
CA VAL A 951 -44.12 14.65 -1.72
C VAL A 951 -45.26 14.07 -0.88
N PRO A 952 -45.85 12.92 -1.25
CA PRO A 952 -46.94 12.31 -0.50
C PRO A 952 -46.57 12.05 0.97
N SER A 953 -47.49 12.29 1.90
CA SER A 953 -47.23 12.17 3.34
C SER A 953 -46.79 10.77 3.76
N GLU A 954 -47.25 9.74 3.08
CA GLU A 954 -46.88 8.34 3.28
C GLU A 954 -45.43 8.03 2.88
N SER A 955 -44.80 8.91 2.09
CA SER A 955 -43.41 8.82 1.67
C SER A 955 -42.47 9.62 2.58
N VAL A 956 -43.00 10.35 3.57
CA VAL A 956 -42.24 11.19 4.49
C VAL A 956 -42.35 10.63 5.91
N THR A 957 -41.22 10.22 6.47
CA THR A 957 -41.13 9.75 7.85
C THR A 957 -40.18 10.65 8.63
N TYR A 958 -40.63 11.16 9.79
CA TYR A 958 -39.76 11.90 10.71
C TYR A 958 -39.73 11.22 12.07
N ASN A 959 -38.53 10.90 12.54
CA ASN A 959 -38.31 10.38 13.88
C ASN A 959 -37.87 11.52 14.82
N SER A 960 -38.75 11.93 15.73
CA SER A 960 -38.50 13.03 16.65
C SER A 960 -37.41 12.77 17.69
N THR A 961 -37.12 11.49 17.95
CA THR A 961 -36.09 11.05 18.90
C THR A 961 -34.72 11.10 18.25
N SER A 962 -34.54 10.48 17.08
CA SER A 962 -33.27 10.49 16.36
C SER A 962 -33.02 11.75 15.54
N LYS A 963 -34.03 12.62 15.36
CA LYS A 963 -33.97 13.83 14.51
C LYS A 963 -33.68 13.51 13.05
N VAL A 964 -34.25 12.40 12.56
CA VAL A 964 -34.06 11.90 11.20
C VAL A 964 -35.31 12.10 10.37
N LEU A 965 -35.15 12.73 9.21
CA LEU A 965 -36.16 12.83 8.17
C LEU A 965 -35.81 11.86 7.04
N VAL A 966 -36.72 10.98 6.66
CA VAL A 966 -36.59 10.09 5.50
C VAL A 966 -37.67 10.43 4.49
N VAL A 967 -37.26 10.71 3.27
CA VAL A 967 -38.13 10.99 2.12
C VAL A 967 -37.92 9.87 1.10
N ASN A 968 -38.93 9.03 0.90
CA ASN A 968 -38.90 7.86 0.01
C ASN A 968 -39.73 8.10 -1.27
N GLY A 969 -39.75 7.11 -2.17
CA GLY A 969 -40.68 7.10 -3.31
C GLY A 969 -40.38 8.15 -4.38
N LEU A 970 -39.17 8.72 -4.39
CA LEU A 970 -38.79 9.83 -5.25
C LEU A 970 -38.59 9.41 -6.72
N GLN A 971 -38.66 8.11 -7.03
CA GLN A 971 -38.37 7.59 -8.36
C GLN A 971 -39.37 8.09 -9.41
N SER A 972 -40.64 8.24 -9.02
CA SER A 972 -41.68 8.75 -9.92
C SER A 972 -41.44 10.20 -10.34
N LEU A 973 -40.87 11.00 -9.45
CA LEU A 973 -40.55 12.41 -9.65
C LEU A 973 -39.19 12.62 -10.34
N THR A 974 -38.36 11.58 -10.39
CA THR A 974 -36.99 11.60 -10.98
C THR A 974 -36.80 10.52 -12.05
N ARG A 975 -37.90 10.12 -12.73
CA ARG A 975 -37.94 8.99 -13.67
C ARG A 975 -37.02 9.12 -14.89
N ASP A 976 -36.64 10.35 -15.24
CA ASP A 976 -35.74 10.64 -16.36
C ASP A 976 -34.25 10.55 -15.94
N GLY A 977 -33.98 10.26 -14.66
CA GLY A 977 -32.66 10.19 -14.02
C GLY A 977 -32.54 11.19 -12.86
N ALA A 978 -31.91 10.77 -11.76
CA ALA A 978 -31.72 11.58 -10.55
C ALA A 978 -31.00 12.90 -10.82
N TRP A 979 -30.13 12.92 -11.82
CA TRP A 979 -29.25 14.04 -12.18
C TRP A 979 -29.58 14.64 -13.55
N SER A 980 -30.72 14.28 -14.13
CA SER A 980 -31.15 14.72 -15.47
C SER A 980 -31.48 16.21 -15.55
N SER A 981 -31.82 16.81 -14.41
CA SER A 981 -32.01 18.24 -14.22
C SER A 981 -31.66 18.62 -12.78
N ASP A 982 -31.24 19.86 -12.56
CA ASP A 982 -31.12 20.41 -11.21
C ASP A 982 -32.45 20.29 -10.46
N TRP A 983 -32.36 20.01 -9.17
CA TRP A 983 -33.55 19.90 -8.33
C TRP A 983 -33.33 20.42 -6.93
N VAL A 984 -34.45 20.72 -6.27
CA VAL A 984 -34.49 21.27 -4.92
C VAL A 984 -35.49 20.50 -4.07
N LEU A 985 -35.01 19.89 -2.99
CA LEU A 985 -35.83 19.26 -1.96
C LEU A 985 -35.94 20.22 -0.76
N LYS A 986 -37.16 20.54 -0.31
CA LYS A 986 -37.44 21.40 0.85
C LYS A 986 -38.23 20.64 1.92
N TRP A 987 -37.91 20.86 3.19
CA TRP A 987 -38.62 20.30 4.35
C TRP A 987 -38.93 21.36 5.41
#